data_AF-A0AAD9E3U2-F1
#
_entry.id   AF-A0AAD9E3U2-F1
#
_cell.length_a   1.000
_cell.length_b   1.000
_cell.length_c   1.000
_cell.angle_alpha   90.00
_cell.angle_beta   90.00
_cell.angle_gamma   90.00
#
_symmetry.space_group_name_H-M   'P 1'
#
loop_
_entity.id
_entity.type
_entity.pdbx_description
1 polymer ?
#
loop_
_entity_poly.entity_id
_entity_poly.type
_entity_poly.pdbx_seq_one_letter_code
_entity_poly.pdbx_strand_id
1 'polypeptide(L)'
;VPIKNIERELICPICKELFTHPLILPCQHSVCHKCVKELLLVNHEDSFSTDAGSECSNPGSPRSRVPSPSMERLDRLVRSGSVSSPGWRRSSVTPRITTFPCPGCQHDIDLGERGVSMLFRNFTLESIVERYRQAARAAVAIMCNVCKPPVQEATKSCMDCKASYCNECFKMNHPWGTPKAQHEYVGPTTNFRPKVLMCPEHEMEKVNMYCEVCRRPVCHLCKLGGSHANHKVTSMSSAYKILKEKLSKSIHFLISKEDQVRTQISELEVLIRNTEDNGQLAERQANEHFERLFKALQERKSEMLRSIEQSRNGRLDKLRGQVEEYQGMLENSGLVGYAQEVLKETDQSCFVQTAKQLHIRIQKATESLKTFHPAANPMFDEFVLDTSKEEAMLRELSFGGVPDPPMIDLSRSRMYNEGLIHWRLPEDTLPTDYHLLEYRKVVEGEEEGPWQVTEQVYNSSTVVCNLASNCRYAFRVRSCRNTILSPYSPEVAFHTPPAPVFGFLFGEKCGYSVERLRLSKSRDSVESMAGLPFLLAAERVQTGSYICLDYIVGDTGISHGRHYWAFHVEPSSYMVKVGVASDTKLIEWFHNPRETSSPRYDHDSGHDSGSEDTCYELSQPFTLLAMGMGKLFIPKASVTAAPGDHGNRVLPLPQRVGVCLDYEAGRVFFYDADTMRLLYERQVDCSGTMYPRLRLHGGRGRAPGGAYHGQAAVLHVRAAHVPRCVPSLPSTCSLAHLLLLASPCENGRFGSGLTVSDLKRNTCNTT
;
A
#
# COMPACT_ATOMS: atom_id res chain seq x y z
N VAL A 1 5.32 11.18 44.90
CA VAL A 1 5.80 9.86 44.42
C VAL A 1 5.97 8.93 45.61
N PRO A 2 5.30 7.77 45.65
CA PRO A 2 5.49 6.79 46.71
C PRO A 2 6.90 6.17 46.66
N ILE A 3 7.49 5.91 47.83
CA ILE A 3 8.88 5.43 47.99
C ILE A 3 9.16 4.13 47.21
N LYS A 4 8.14 3.31 46.95
CA LYS A 4 8.27 2.06 46.17
C LYS A 4 8.67 2.27 44.69
N ASN A 5 8.38 3.43 44.10
CA ASN A 5 8.63 3.65 42.67
C ASN A 5 10.05 4.13 42.34
N ILE A 6 10.79 4.68 43.31
CA ILE A 6 12.19 5.13 43.09
C ILE A 6 13.21 3.98 43.20
N GLU A 7 12.84 2.84 43.78
CA GLU A 7 13.75 1.71 44.05
C GLU A 7 14.48 1.22 42.78
N ARG A 8 13.80 1.20 41.63
CA ARG A 8 14.40 0.84 40.33
C ARG A 8 15.59 1.73 39.94
N GLU A 9 15.54 3.02 40.27
CA GLU A 9 16.61 4.00 40.01
C GLU A 9 17.79 3.89 41.01
N LEU A 10 17.63 3.09 42.08
CA LEU A 10 18.60 2.94 43.16
C LEU A 10 19.34 1.59 43.13
N ILE A 11 18.99 0.72 42.18
CA ILE A 11 19.58 -0.60 41.99
C ILE A 11 20.70 -0.55 40.95
N CYS A 12 21.82 -1.22 41.25
CA CYS A 12 22.91 -1.36 40.30
C CYS A 12 22.55 -2.37 39.19
N PRO A 13 22.74 -2.03 37.90
CA PRO A 13 22.36 -2.91 36.80
C PRO A 13 23.14 -4.23 36.76
N ILE A 14 24.31 -4.31 37.41
CA ILE A 14 25.15 -5.52 37.45
C ILE A 14 24.75 -6.41 38.63
N CYS A 15 25.03 -5.99 39.87
CA CYS A 15 24.79 -6.84 41.04
C CYS A 15 23.32 -6.92 41.50
N LYS A 16 22.40 -6.17 40.87
CA LYS A 16 20.96 -6.08 41.20
C LYS A 16 20.62 -5.63 42.64
N GLU A 17 21.64 -5.24 43.41
CA GLU A 17 21.53 -4.67 44.75
C GLU A 17 21.52 -3.13 44.73
N LEU A 18 21.05 -2.53 45.83
CA LEU A 18 21.15 -1.08 46.06
C LEU A 18 22.61 -0.60 45.98
N PHE A 19 22.87 0.50 45.26
CA PHE A 19 24.25 0.94 44.98
C PHE A 19 25.17 1.02 46.23
N THR A 20 26.39 0.52 46.07
CA THR A 20 27.47 0.62 47.06
C THR A 20 28.70 1.23 46.38
N HIS A 21 29.19 2.35 46.92
CA HIS A 21 30.28 3.14 46.32
C HIS A 21 30.11 3.35 44.78
N PRO A 22 28.99 3.96 44.33
CA PRO A 22 28.72 4.14 42.91
C PRO A 22 29.76 5.05 42.22
N LEU A 23 30.17 4.68 41.01
CA LEU A 23 30.99 5.46 40.09
C LEU A 23 30.15 5.92 38.91
N ILE A 24 30.40 7.12 38.41
CA ILE A 24 29.79 7.71 37.22
C ILE A 24 30.66 7.38 36.01
N LEU A 25 30.09 6.67 35.03
CA LEU A 25 30.73 6.38 33.75
C LEU A 25 30.67 7.60 32.81
N PRO A 26 31.54 7.70 31.78
CA PRO A 26 31.46 8.74 30.74
C PRO A 26 30.08 8.89 30.09
N CYS A 27 29.34 7.79 29.92
CA CYS A 27 27.95 7.75 29.47
C CYS A 27 26.90 8.16 30.54
N GLN A 28 27.34 8.78 31.64
CA GLN A 28 26.55 9.29 32.78
C GLN A 28 25.80 8.23 33.62
N HIS A 29 25.79 6.97 33.22
CA HIS A 29 25.27 5.86 34.02
C HIS A 29 26.14 5.60 35.26
N SER A 30 25.51 5.08 36.32
CA SER A 30 26.21 4.74 37.57
C SER A 30 26.35 3.23 37.75
N VAL A 31 27.50 2.77 38.25
CA VAL A 31 27.82 1.36 38.54
C VAL A 31 28.61 1.27 39.86
N CYS A 32 28.38 0.24 40.69
CA CYS A 32 29.14 0.02 41.91
C CYS A 32 30.65 -0.16 41.61
N HIS A 33 31.53 0.48 42.38
CA HIS A 33 32.99 0.37 42.21
C HIS A 33 33.50 -1.09 42.20
N LYS A 34 32.88 -1.98 43.00
CA LYS A 34 33.19 -3.42 42.98
C LYS A 34 32.88 -4.04 41.61
N CYS A 35 31.68 -3.78 41.08
CA CYS A 35 31.24 -4.37 39.81
C CYS A 35 31.98 -3.83 38.59
N VAL A 36 32.44 -2.56 38.60
CA VAL A 36 33.35 -2.06 37.54
C VAL A 36 34.68 -2.81 37.57
N LYS A 37 35.23 -3.09 38.76
CA LYS A 37 36.46 -3.91 38.87
C LYS A 37 36.24 -5.35 38.40
N GLU A 38 35.09 -5.94 38.70
CA GLU A 38 34.75 -7.30 38.25
C GLU A 38 34.62 -7.38 36.71
N LEU A 39 33.97 -6.40 36.05
CA LEU A 39 33.90 -6.34 34.59
C LEU A 39 35.29 -6.27 33.93
N LEU A 40 36.20 -5.47 34.49
CA LEU A 40 37.58 -5.34 33.96
C LEU A 40 38.44 -6.58 34.20
N LEU A 41 38.07 -7.44 35.16
CA LEU A 41 38.71 -8.73 35.38
C LEU A 41 38.17 -9.79 34.41
N VAL A 42 36.86 -9.81 34.15
CA VAL A 42 36.24 -10.73 33.18
C VAL A 42 36.77 -10.49 31.77
N ASN A 43 36.81 -9.23 31.31
CA ASN A 43 37.38 -8.88 29.99
C ASN A 43 38.87 -9.26 29.86
N HIS A 44 39.57 -9.46 30.97
CA HIS A 44 40.99 -9.83 30.99
C HIS A 44 41.22 -11.32 30.69
N GLU A 45 40.22 -12.18 30.92
CA GLU A 45 40.27 -13.62 30.63
C GLU A 45 39.92 -13.91 29.16
N ASP A 46 38.85 -13.27 28.63
CA ASP A 46 38.40 -13.43 27.22
C ASP A 46 39.47 -13.02 26.19
N SER A 47 40.44 -12.20 26.62
CA SER A 47 41.52 -11.65 25.79
C SER A 47 42.61 -12.66 25.43
N PHE A 48 42.58 -13.88 25.99
CA PHE A 48 43.48 -14.98 25.62
C PHE A 48 42.87 -15.95 24.60
N SER A 49 41.66 -15.68 24.09
CA SER A 49 40.90 -16.62 23.26
C SER A 49 40.15 -15.97 22.09
N THR A 50 40.87 -15.31 21.18
CA THR A 50 40.33 -14.91 19.86
C THR A 50 41.37 -15.04 18.74
N ASP A 51 41.45 -16.21 18.10
CA ASP A 51 41.87 -16.32 16.69
C ASP A 51 41.34 -17.61 16.03
N ALA A 52 40.15 -17.53 15.41
CA ALA A 52 39.60 -18.42 14.35
C ALA A 52 38.18 -17.95 13.94
N GLY A 53 37.92 -17.77 12.64
CA GLY A 53 36.57 -17.47 12.07
C GLY A 53 35.70 -18.73 11.85
N SER A 54 34.58 -18.73 11.12
CA SER A 54 33.85 -17.66 10.39
C SER A 54 32.37 -18.07 10.19
N GLU A 55 31.49 -17.09 9.98
CA GLU A 55 30.23 -17.07 9.19
C GLU A 55 29.10 -18.16 9.29
N CYS A 56 27.91 -17.65 9.67
CA CYS A 56 26.59 -17.80 9.01
C CYS A 56 25.96 -19.18 8.68
N SER A 57 24.84 -19.52 9.36
CA SER A 57 23.45 -19.43 8.81
C SER A 57 22.38 -20.23 9.60
N ASN A 58 21.18 -19.65 9.74
CA ASN A 58 19.90 -20.27 10.18
C ASN A 58 19.17 -20.91 8.95
N PRO A 59 18.16 -21.84 9.05
CA PRO A 59 16.97 -21.73 9.93
C PRO A 59 16.28 -23.04 10.45
N GLY A 60 15.25 -22.89 11.32
CA GLY A 60 14.20 -23.93 11.55
C GLY A 60 13.81 -24.18 13.03
N SER A 61 12.54 -23.97 13.39
CA SER A 61 11.93 -24.21 14.73
C SER A 61 11.06 -25.49 14.74
N PRO A 62 10.50 -26.04 15.87
CA PRO A 62 10.07 -25.34 17.10
C PRO A 62 10.21 -26.03 18.51
N ARG A 63 10.09 -25.18 19.56
CA ARG A 63 9.55 -25.40 20.94
C ARG A 63 10.20 -26.37 21.99
N SER A 64 10.88 -25.71 22.96
CA SER A 64 10.54 -25.68 24.42
C SER A 64 11.35 -26.50 25.47
N ARG A 65 11.97 -25.77 26.43
CA ARG A 65 12.47 -26.13 27.81
C ARG A 65 13.75 -26.99 28.02
N VAL A 66 14.93 -26.35 27.94
CA VAL A 66 15.89 -25.99 29.04
C VAL A 66 16.01 -26.93 30.30
N PRO A 67 17.20 -27.19 30.93
CA PRO A 67 18.60 -26.74 30.68
C PRO A 67 19.75 -27.81 30.68
N SER A 68 20.74 -27.63 29.78
CA SER A 68 22.23 -27.54 29.99
C SER A 68 23.06 -28.65 30.75
N PRO A 69 24.43 -28.67 30.72
CA PRO A 69 25.17 -29.55 29.79
C PRO A 69 26.46 -30.25 30.36
N SER A 70 27.14 -31.10 29.56
CA SER A 70 28.61 -31.32 29.65
C SER A 70 29.19 -31.93 28.35
N MET A 71 30.51 -31.81 28.14
CA MET A 71 31.22 -32.02 26.85
C MET A 71 32.05 -33.32 26.77
N GLU A 72 32.44 -33.68 25.53
CA GLU A 72 33.18 -34.90 25.19
C GLU A 72 34.58 -34.65 24.57
N ARG A 73 35.34 -35.73 24.38
CA ARG A 73 36.71 -35.92 23.84
C ARG A 73 36.76 -35.82 22.29
N LEU A 74 37.87 -35.82 21.51
CA LEU A 74 39.34 -35.63 21.65
C LEU A 74 40.00 -35.74 20.22
N ASP A 75 41.21 -35.22 20.02
CA ASP A 75 42.30 -35.65 19.07
C ASP A 75 42.38 -35.29 17.54
N ARG A 76 43.39 -34.46 17.22
CA ARG A 76 44.60 -34.61 16.33
C ARG A 76 44.61 -35.12 14.85
N LEU A 77 45.69 -34.68 14.14
CA LEU A 77 46.37 -35.16 12.89
C LEU A 77 45.91 -34.45 11.56
N VAL A 78 46.73 -34.12 10.52
CA VAL A 78 48.21 -34.16 10.30
C VAL A 78 48.71 -33.26 9.11
N ARG A 79 49.93 -32.69 9.25
CA ARG A 79 50.98 -32.18 8.28
C ARG A 79 50.66 -31.50 6.92
N SER A 80 51.35 -30.37 6.67
CA SER A 80 52.41 -30.09 5.63
C SER A 80 52.32 -28.65 5.05
N GLY A 81 53.37 -27.84 4.83
CA GLY A 81 54.80 -27.91 5.21
C GLY A 81 55.67 -26.82 4.52
N SER A 82 56.67 -26.26 5.23
CA SER A 82 57.79 -25.37 4.75
C SER A 82 57.43 -24.02 4.08
N VAL A 83 58.20 -22.91 4.19
CA VAL A 83 59.67 -22.70 4.19
C VAL A 83 60.11 -21.57 5.18
N SER A 84 61.36 -21.63 5.67
CA SER A 84 62.03 -20.66 6.58
C SER A 84 62.48 -19.34 5.85
N SER A 85 63.13 -18.30 6.40
CA SER A 85 63.72 -17.86 7.70
C SER A 85 64.21 -16.39 7.54
N PRO A 86 64.89 -15.70 8.49
CA PRO A 86 64.82 -15.69 9.96
C PRO A 86 64.78 -14.26 10.60
N GLY A 87 64.12 -14.12 11.76
CA GLY A 87 64.54 -13.23 12.87
C GLY A 87 64.44 -11.70 12.74
N TRP A 88 63.98 -11.04 13.82
CA TRP A 88 64.70 -10.02 14.63
C TRP A 88 63.74 -9.60 15.76
N ARG A 89 64.14 -9.75 17.04
CA ARG A 89 63.26 -9.43 18.18
C ARG A 89 63.15 -7.92 18.41
N ARG A 90 61.98 -7.46 18.83
CA ARG A 90 61.82 -6.28 19.70
C ARG A 90 60.69 -6.54 20.69
N SER A 91 60.89 -6.21 21.97
CA SER A 91 59.97 -6.53 23.05
C SER A 91 58.65 -5.77 22.93
N SER A 92 57.51 -6.47 23.04
CA SER A 92 56.19 -5.85 23.16
C SER A 92 55.66 -5.96 24.59
N VAL A 93 55.28 -4.81 25.16
CA VAL A 93 54.44 -4.75 26.36
C VAL A 93 53.00 -5.05 25.92
N THR A 94 52.33 -6.00 26.57
CA THR A 94 50.92 -6.33 26.28
C THR A 94 50.02 -5.16 26.68
N PRO A 95 49.11 -4.68 25.82
CA PRO A 95 48.15 -3.66 26.19
C PRO A 95 47.16 -4.23 27.21
N ARG A 96 46.88 -3.47 28.27
CA ARG A 96 45.74 -3.78 29.17
C ARG A 96 44.47 -3.31 28.48
N ILE A 97 43.46 -4.17 28.40
CA ILE A 97 42.16 -3.78 27.84
C ILE A 97 41.42 -2.93 28.88
N THR A 98 41.21 -1.68 28.52
CA THR A 98 40.60 -0.63 29.36
C THR A 98 39.16 -0.32 28.97
N THR A 99 38.63 -1.02 27.97
CA THR A 99 37.32 -0.84 27.35
C THR A 99 36.30 -1.88 27.83
N PHE A 100 35.08 -1.44 28.15
CA PHE A 100 33.94 -2.32 28.40
C PHE A 100 32.59 -1.66 28.03
N PRO A 101 31.58 -2.42 27.57
CA PRO A 101 30.27 -1.87 27.25
C PRO A 101 29.48 -1.52 28.52
N CYS A 102 28.89 -0.33 28.56
CA CYS A 102 28.07 0.11 29.69
C CYS A 102 26.78 -0.74 29.83
N PRO A 103 26.52 -1.41 30.97
CA PRO A 103 25.32 -2.26 31.15
C PRO A 103 23.97 -1.53 31.05
N GLY A 104 23.94 -0.21 31.14
CA GLY A 104 22.72 0.59 31.01
C GLY A 104 22.40 1.10 29.60
N CYS A 105 23.39 1.23 28.72
CA CYS A 105 23.20 1.83 27.38
C CYS A 105 24.07 1.22 26.26
N GLN A 106 24.82 0.15 26.56
CA GLN A 106 25.69 -0.59 25.64
C GLN A 106 26.82 0.23 24.97
N HIS A 107 27.00 1.51 25.34
CA HIS A 107 28.11 2.33 24.86
C HIS A 107 29.45 1.88 25.46
N ASP A 108 30.47 1.72 24.63
CA ASP A 108 31.82 1.33 25.06
C ASP A 108 32.52 2.43 25.86
N ILE A 109 33.04 2.04 27.02
CA ILE A 109 33.69 2.93 27.98
C ILE A 109 35.18 2.59 28.05
N ASP A 110 36.01 3.45 27.46
CA ASP A 110 37.46 3.42 27.69
C ASP A 110 37.83 4.16 28.99
N LEU A 111 38.64 3.51 29.83
CA LEU A 111 39.17 4.06 31.07
C LEU A 111 40.63 4.51 30.98
N GLY A 112 41.34 4.16 29.90
CA GLY A 112 42.76 4.43 29.70
C GLY A 112 43.69 3.87 30.80
N GLU A 113 44.96 4.27 30.76
CA GLU A 113 46.04 3.70 31.59
C GLU A 113 45.81 3.79 33.11
N ARG A 114 45.02 4.78 33.58
CA ARG A 114 44.69 4.97 35.00
C ARG A 114 43.42 4.23 35.45
N GLY A 115 42.71 3.57 34.53
CA GLY A 115 41.59 2.68 34.83
C GLY A 115 40.48 3.32 35.67
N VAL A 116 39.93 2.54 36.60
CA VAL A 116 38.79 2.91 37.47
C VAL A 116 39.01 4.23 38.25
N SER A 117 40.26 4.62 38.51
CA SER A 117 40.61 5.85 39.24
C SER A 117 40.21 7.13 38.49
N MET A 118 39.99 7.07 37.18
CA MET A 118 39.53 8.21 36.36
C MET A 118 38.03 8.52 36.52
N LEU A 119 37.26 7.66 37.19
CA LEU A 119 35.82 7.78 37.33
C LEU A 119 35.43 8.57 38.59
N PHE A 120 34.47 9.49 38.45
CA PHE A 120 33.90 10.22 39.58
C PHE A 120 33.06 9.31 40.49
N ARG A 121 33.18 9.46 41.81
CA ARG A 121 32.24 8.85 42.77
C ARG A 121 30.92 9.61 42.81
N ASN A 122 29.80 8.89 42.73
CA ASN A 122 28.46 9.48 42.79
C ASN A 122 27.98 9.63 44.25
N PHE A 123 28.58 10.55 45.00
CA PHE A 123 28.21 10.84 46.40
C PHE A 123 26.74 11.25 46.58
N THR A 124 26.12 11.82 45.53
CA THR A 124 24.70 12.19 45.52
C THR A 124 23.82 10.94 45.52
N LEU A 125 24.08 9.99 44.60
CA LEU A 125 23.38 8.71 44.55
C LEU A 125 23.63 7.89 45.82
N GLU A 126 24.87 7.82 46.31
CA GLU A 126 25.21 7.18 47.59
C GLU A 126 24.39 7.79 48.75
N SER A 127 24.26 9.12 48.79
CA SER A 127 23.44 9.80 49.80
C SER A 127 21.92 9.63 49.60
N ILE A 128 21.43 9.42 48.37
CA ILE A 128 20.01 9.12 48.09
C ILE A 128 19.69 7.69 48.54
N VAL A 129 20.53 6.73 48.15
CA VAL A 129 20.41 5.32 48.56
C VAL A 129 20.50 5.19 50.08
N GLU A 130 21.35 5.97 50.75
CA GLU A 130 21.42 5.94 52.21
C GLU A 130 20.16 6.52 52.87
N ARG A 131 19.57 7.61 52.35
CA ARG A 131 18.27 8.09 52.83
C ARG A 131 17.14 7.08 52.57
N TYR A 132 17.16 6.40 51.42
CA TYR A 132 16.21 5.34 51.09
C TYR A 132 16.35 4.16 52.07
N ARG A 133 17.59 3.72 52.35
CA ARG A 133 17.90 2.71 53.37
C ARG A 133 17.43 3.13 54.76
N GLN A 134 17.62 4.38 55.16
CA GLN A 134 17.17 4.89 56.46
C GLN A 134 15.63 4.93 56.55
N ALA A 135 14.95 5.37 55.50
CA ALA A 135 13.49 5.35 55.42
C ALA A 135 12.90 3.93 55.42
N ALA A 136 13.61 2.96 54.81
CA ALA A 136 13.23 1.55 54.82
C ALA A 136 13.62 0.81 56.13
N ARG A 137 14.63 1.30 56.86
CA ARG A 137 15.17 0.69 58.09
C ARG A 137 14.94 1.56 59.33
N ALA A 138 13.71 2.00 59.55
CA ALA A 138 13.31 2.70 60.79
C ALA A 138 13.40 1.83 62.08
N ALA A 139 14.17 0.72 62.06
CA ALA A 139 14.23 -0.31 63.10
C ALA A 139 15.66 -0.82 63.39
N VAL A 140 16.73 -0.19 62.86
CA VAL A 140 18.13 -0.60 63.16
C VAL A 140 18.94 0.59 63.67
N ALA A 141 19.15 0.64 64.99
CA ALA A 141 19.99 1.65 65.63
C ALA A 141 21.49 1.42 65.35
N ILE A 142 22.25 2.51 65.24
CA ILE A 142 23.72 2.46 65.13
C ILE A 142 24.27 2.38 66.56
N MET A 143 25.08 1.36 66.84
CA MET A 143 25.58 1.09 68.20
C MET A 143 26.89 1.84 68.51
N CYS A 144 27.14 2.12 69.79
CA CYS A 144 28.37 2.74 70.27
C CYS A 144 29.58 1.81 70.10
N ASN A 145 30.66 2.31 69.51
CA ASN A 145 31.90 1.53 69.29
C ASN A 145 32.76 1.34 70.55
N VAL A 146 32.43 2.01 71.67
CA VAL A 146 33.32 2.13 72.85
C VAL A 146 32.69 1.61 74.16
N CYS A 147 31.37 1.39 74.19
CA CYS A 147 30.72 0.80 75.37
C CYS A 147 31.23 -0.63 75.61
N LYS A 148 31.53 -0.97 76.87
CA LYS A 148 31.56 -2.37 77.30
C LYS A 148 30.13 -2.95 77.24
N PRO A 149 29.94 -4.26 77.02
CA PRO A 149 28.60 -4.86 77.01
C PRO A 149 27.82 -4.60 78.31
N PRO A 150 26.51 -4.28 78.26
CA PRO A 150 25.68 -4.11 77.06
C PRO A 150 26.00 -2.82 76.30
N VAL A 151 26.14 -2.93 74.98
CA VAL A 151 26.47 -1.80 74.11
C VAL A 151 25.25 -0.89 73.97
N GLN A 152 25.41 0.41 74.26
CA GLN A 152 24.36 1.41 74.09
C GLN A 152 24.24 1.89 72.64
N GLU A 153 23.09 2.41 72.26
CA GLU A 153 22.91 3.12 71.00
C GLU A 153 23.82 4.36 70.93
N ALA A 154 24.41 4.60 69.76
CA ALA A 154 25.16 5.81 69.51
C ALA A 154 24.21 6.98 69.28
N THR A 155 24.53 8.13 69.85
CA THR A 155 23.80 9.39 69.66
C THR A 155 24.61 10.41 68.87
N LYS A 156 25.93 10.20 68.72
CA LYS A 156 26.85 11.07 67.99
C LYS A 156 27.90 10.24 67.26
N SER A 157 28.25 10.66 66.05
CA SER A 157 29.34 10.09 65.25
C SER A 157 30.39 11.15 65.00
N CYS A 158 31.64 10.90 65.41
CA CYS A 158 32.75 11.83 65.18
C CYS A 158 33.43 11.50 63.85
N MET A 159 33.53 12.49 62.96
CA MET A 159 34.10 12.34 61.62
C MET A 159 35.61 12.11 61.67
N ASP A 160 36.31 12.80 62.58
CA ASP A 160 37.76 12.68 62.76
C ASP A 160 38.17 11.37 63.43
N CYS A 161 37.48 10.99 64.51
CA CYS A 161 37.69 9.70 65.20
C CYS A 161 37.13 8.50 64.42
N LYS A 162 36.31 8.72 63.38
CA LYS A 162 35.65 7.69 62.55
C LYS A 162 34.89 6.64 63.37
N ALA A 163 34.25 7.08 64.45
CA ALA A 163 33.57 6.22 65.40
C ALA A 163 32.25 6.84 65.90
N SER A 164 31.31 5.97 66.25
CA SER A 164 30.00 6.28 66.80
C SER A 164 30.01 6.05 68.31
N TYR A 165 29.44 7.00 69.05
CA TYR A 165 29.49 7.07 70.51
C TYR A 165 28.09 7.28 71.08
N CYS A 166 27.78 6.62 72.19
CA CYS A 166 26.70 7.07 73.07
C CYS A 166 27.07 8.40 73.73
N ASN A 167 26.11 9.11 74.32
CA ASN A 167 26.32 10.45 74.87
C ASN A 167 27.42 10.49 75.96
N GLU A 168 27.51 9.43 76.76
CA GLU A 168 28.51 9.28 77.83
C GLU A 168 29.91 8.98 77.27
N CYS A 169 30.04 7.96 76.40
CA CYS A 169 31.30 7.65 75.73
C CYS A 169 31.81 8.81 74.86
N PHE A 170 30.93 9.62 74.29
CA PHE A 170 31.32 10.81 73.53
C PHE A 170 32.03 11.83 74.43
N LYS A 171 31.40 12.19 75.57
CA LYS A 171 31.98 13.12 76.56
C LYS A 171 33.32 12.64 77.12
N MET A 172 33.44 11.34 77.40
CA MET A 172 34.68 10.74 77.90
C MET A 172 35.82 10.74 76.87
N ASN A 173 35.52 10.61 75.57
CA ASN A 173 36.52 10.62 74.50
C ASN A 173 36.81 12.01 73.90
N HIS A 174 35.89 12.96 74.10
CA HIS A 174 35.98 14.36 73.64
C HIS A 174 35.73 15.33 74.81
N PRO A 175 36.51 15.23 75.92
CA PRO A 175 36.33 16.11 77.07
C PRO A 175 36.71 17.55 76.72
N TRP A 176 35.91 18.50 77.22
CA TRP A 176 36.03 19.93 76.92
C TRP A 176 37.43 20.46 77.26
N GLY A 177 37.98 21.31 76.39
CA GLY A 177 39.34 21.85 76.51
C GLY A 177 40.45 20.98 75.89
N THR A 178 40.15 19.78 75.39
CA THR A 178 41.14 18.96 74.64
C THR A 178 41.08 19.21 73.13
N PRO A 179 42.16 18.92 72.36
CA PRO A 179 42.12 18.98 70.89
C PRO A 179 41.00 18.13 70.28
N LYS A 180 40.66 16.99 70.91
CA LYS A 180 39.54 16.14 70.49
C LYS A 180 38.18 16.84 70.61
N ALA A 181 38.00 17.78 71.54
CA ALA A 181 36.74 18.53 71.64
C ALA A 181 36.43 19.41 70.43
N GLN A 182 37.41 19.68 69.56
CA GLN A 182 37.24 20.43 68.31
C GLN A 182 36.87 19.55 67.10
N HIS A 183 36.82 18.22 67.26
CA HIS A 183 36.45 17.31 66.18
C HIS A 183 35.03 17.54 65.68
N GLU A 184 34.83 17.44 64.37
CA GLU A 184 33.52 17.53 63.74
C GLU A 184 32.69 16.28 64.09
N TYR A 185 31.49 16.48 64.63
CA TYR A 185 30.56 15.39 64.92
C TYR A 185 29.19 15.64 64.32
N VAL A 186 28.58 14.55 63.88
CA VAL A 186 27.25 14.50 63.26
C VAL A 186 26.35 13.53 64.03
N GLY A 187 25.07 13.44 63.65
CA GLY A 187 24.19 12.36 64.13
C GLY A 187 24.71 10.98 63.72
N PRO A 188 24.19 9.88 64.31
CA PRO A 188 24.71 8.54 64.10
C PRO A 188 24.82 8.18 62.61
N THR A 189 26.03 7.83 62.17
CA THR A 189 26.30 7.46 60.78
C THR A 189 27.38 6.39 60.69
N THR A 190 27.32 5.61 59.61
CA THR A 190 28.37 4.67 59.20
C THR A 190 29.36 5.31 58.20
N ASN A 191 29.10 6.55 57.75
CA ASN A 191 29.77 7.19 56.61
C ASN A 191 30.63 8.39 57.02
N PHE A 192 31.75 8.14 57.68
CA PHE A 192 32.71 9.14 58.19
C PHE A 192 33.63 9.79 57.14
N ARG A 193 33.16 9.98 55.89
CA ARG A 193 34.00 10.50 54.78
C ARG A 193 33.60 11.93 54.41
N PRO A 194 34.55 12.88 54.29
CA PRO A 194 34.26 14.22 53.77
C PRO A 194 33.67 14.16 52.37
N LYS A 195 32.51 14.81 52.16
CA LYS A 195 31.78 14.81 50.88
C LYS A 195 32.33 15.85 49.89
N VAL A 196 33.64 15.87 49.69
CA VAL A 196 34.32 16.78 48.76
C VAL A 196 34.65 16.04 47.47
N LEU A 197 34.17 16.57 46.34
CA LEU A 197 34.50 16.01 45.03
C LEU A 197 35.90 16.46 44.61
N MET A 198 36.86 15.54 44.67
CA MET A 198 38.23 15.73 44.18
C MET A 198 38.31 15.42 42.69
N CYS A 199 39.29 16.01 41.99
CA CYS A 199 39.45 15.82 40.56
C CYS A 199 40.17 14.48 40.23
N PRO A 200 39.62 13.61 39.36
CA PRO A 200 40.28 12.36 38.94
C PRO A 200 41.59 12.56 38.14
N GLU A 201 41.78 13.75 37.56
CA GLU A 201 43.03 14.13 36.88
C GLU A 201 44.04 14.79 37.83
N HIS A 202 43.57 15.36 38.95
CA HIS A 202 44.37 16.17 39.88
C HIS A 202 43.91 15.89 41.32
N GLU A 203 44.42 14.81 41.92
CA GLU A 203 43.85 14.22 43.15
C GLU A 203 43.78 15.17 44.37
N MET A 204 44.65 16.17 44.42
CA MET A 204 44.70 17.19 45.48
C MET A 204 43.74 18.38 45.24
N GLU A 205 43.18 18.52 44.04
CA GLU A 205 42.35 19.65 43.64
C GLU A 205 40.85 19.41 43.81
N LYS A 206 40.16 20.40 44.37
CA LYS A 206 38.71 20.39 44.53
C LYS A 206 38.03 20.81 43.23
N VAL A 207 36.94 20.12 42.90
CA VAL A 207 36.15 20.40 41.70
C VAL A 207 35.17 21.55 41.97
N ASN A 208 35.42 22.70 41.35
CA ASN A 208 34.74 23.97 41.61
C ASN A 208 34.21 24.71 40.36
N MET A 209 34.43 24.15 39.17
CA MET A 209 34.03 24.72 37.89
C MET A 209 33.26 23.69 37.05
N TYR A 210 32.51 24.13 36.05
CA TYR A 210 31.72 23.27 35.17
C TYR A 210 32.05 23.51 33.70
N CYS A 211 32.46 22.47 32.98
CA CYS A 211 32.72 22.55 31.55
C CYS A 211 31.43 22.36 30.76
N GLU A 212 31.01 23.38 30.00
CA GLU A 212 29.77 23.33 29.21
C GLU A 212 29.90 22.39 28.01
N VAL A 213 31.10 22.30 27.41
CA VAL A 213 31.38 21.47 26.24
C VAL A 213 31.33 19.99 26.61
N CYS A 214 32.10 19.58 27.62
CA CYS A 214 32.18 18.18 28.06
C CYS A 214 31.09 17.79 29.07
N ARG A 215 30.19 18.72 29.43
CA ARG A 215 29.09 18.55 30.38
C ARG A 215 29.48 17.89 31.71
N ARG A 216 30.70 18.17 32.19
CA ARG A 216 31.28 17.55 33.39
C ARG A 216 31.90 18.59 34.34
N PRO A 217 31.89 18.33 35.65
CA PRO A 217 32.50 19.23 36.62
C PRO A 217 34.03 19.07 36.58
N VAL A 218 34.78 20.17 36.68
CA VAL A 218 36.24 20.23 36.54
C VAL A 218 36.89 21.11 37.63
N CYS A 219 38.18 20.89 37.93
CA CYS A 219 38.95 21.77 38.82
C CYS A 219 39.62 22.91 38.04
N HIS A 220 40.31 23.80 38.75
CA HIS A 220 41.02 24.93 38.15
C HIS A 220 42.21 24.48 37.26
N LEU A 221 42.99 23.48 37.68
CA LEU A 221 44.14 22.98 36.89
C LEU A 221 43.73 22.36 35.55
N CYS A 222 42.59 21.66 35.50
CA CYS A 222 41.99 21.18 34.23
C CYS A 222 41.76 22.30 33.21
N LYS A 223 41.54 23.55 33.66
CA LYS A 223 41.34 24.73 32.81
C LYS A 223 42.62 25.53 32.55
N LEU A 224 43.57 25.58 33.49
CA LEU A 224 44.82 26.33 33.29
C LEU A 224 45.84 25.63 32.37
N GLY A 225 45.89 24.30 32.37
CA GLY A 225 46.85 23.55 31.53
C GLY A 225 46.46 22.11 31.22
N GLY A 226 45.24 21.69 31.58
CA GLY A 226 44.75 20.33 31.35
C GLY A 226 43.82 20.19 30.14
N SER A 227 43.10 19.06 30.13
CA SER A 227 42.19 18.62 29.07
C SER A 227 41.02 19.57 28.73
N HIS A 228 40.83 20.67 29.47
CA HIS A 228 39.77 21.66 29.27
C HIS A 228 40.27 23.09 29.01
N ALA A 229 41.56 23.27 28.70
CA ALA A 229 42.15 24.59 28.42
C ALA A 229 41.34 25.41 27.39
N ASN A 230 40.91 24.78 26.30
CA ASN A 230 40.17 25.45 25.22
C ASN A 230 38.64 25.38 25.37
N HIS A 231 38.11 24.71 26.40
CA HIS A 231 36.67 24.60 26.59
C HIS A 231 36.06 25.81 27.31
N LYS A 232 34.80 26.11 27.02
CA LYS A 232 33.99 27.06 27.80
C LYS A 232 33.68 26.44 29.16
N VAL A 233 34.09 27.13 30.22
CA VAL A 233 33.95 26.69 31.61
C VAL A 233 33.33 27.82 32.42
N THR A 234 32.31 27.51 33.21
CA THR A 234 31.61 28.44 34.10
C THR A 234 31.75 28.04 35.57
N SER A 235 31.36 28.94 36.49
CA SER A 235 31.41 28.64 37.93
C SER A 235 30.40 27.55 38.30
N MET A 236 30.72 26.70 39.28
CA MET A 236 29.79 25.68 39.77
C MET A 236 28.46 26.29 40.22
N SER A 237 28.49 27.47 40.85
CA SER A 237 27.32 28.20 41.35
C SER A 237 26.35 28.61 40.23
N SER A 238 26.85 29.02 39.06
CA SER A 238 26.00 29.35 37.91
C SER A 238 25.42 28.09 37.25
N ALA A 239 26.24 27.06 37.06
CA ALA A 239 25.80 25.79 36.48
C ALA A 239 24.73 25.11 37.36
N TYR A 240 24.90 25.13 38.69
CA TYR A 240 23.92 24.63 39.66
C TYR A 240 22.55 25.30 39.50
N LYS A 241 22.49 26.64 39.43
CA LYS A 241 21.21 27.36 39.27
C LYS A 241 20.49 26.95 37.98
N ILE A 242 21.19 26.97 36.86
CA ILE A 242 20.63 26.66 35.53
C ILE A 242 20.14 25.20 35.46
N LEU A 243 20.95 24.24 35.91
CA LEU A 243 20.60 22.83 35.88
C LEU A 243 19.44 22.51 36.83
N LYS A 244 19.40 23.11 38.03
CA LYS A 244 18.30 22.95 38.99
C LYS A 244 16.99 23.49 38.46
N GLU A 245 17.00 24.68 37.86
CA GLU A 245 15.80 25.28 37.27
C GLU A 245 15.28 24.46 36.08
N LYS A 246 16.18 24.03 35.17
CA LYS A 246 15.83 23.18 34.03
C LYS A 246 15.20 21.86 34.49
N LEU A 247 15.82 21.19 35.48
CA LEU A 247 15.29 19.95 36.04
C LEU A 247 13.93 20.16 36.70
N SER A 248 13.76 21.24 37.47
CA SER A 248 12.48 21.59 38.10
C SER A 248 11.37 21.77 37.05
N LYS A 249 11.62 22.54 35.99
CA LYS A 249 10.65 22.75 34.89
C LYS A 249 10.28 21.43 34.20
N SER A 250 11.26 20.58 33.91
CA SER A 250 11.02 19.26 33.31
C SER A 250 10.20 18.34 34.22
N ILE A 251 10.47 18.33 35.53
CA ILE A 251 9.70 17.53 36.50
C ILE A 251 8.25 18.04 36.61
N HIS A 252 8.04 19.36 36.71
CA HIS A 252 6.69 19.93 36.75
C HIS A 252 5.90 19.62 35.47
N PHE A 253 6.54 19.65 34.30
CA PHE A 253 5.91 19.24 33.04
C PHE A 253 5.47 17.77 33.08
N LEU A 254 6.35 16.85 33.49
CA LEU A 254 6.01 15.43 33.59
C LEU A 254 4.85 15.17 34.55
N ILE A 255 4.86 15.83 35.73
CA ILE A 255 3.75 15.74 36.69
C ILE A 255 2.44 16.28 36.08
N SER A 256 2.48 17.42 35.37
CA SER A 256 1.29 17.98 34.71
C SER A 256 0.72 17.12 33.57
N LYS A 257 1.49 16.13 33.11
CA LYS A 257 1.09 15.18 32.05
C LYS A 257 0.65 13.82 32.59
N GLU A 258 0.81 13.55 33.89
CA GLU A 258 0.41 12.29 34.51
C GLU A 258 -1.09 12.00 34.31
N ASP A 259 -1.95 12.99 34.54
CA ASP A 259 -3.40 12.83 34.38
C ASP A 259 -3.79 12.66 32.90
N GLN A 260 -3.11 13.34 31.96
CA GLN A 260 -3.37 13.15 30.52
C GLN A 260 -3.06 11.70 30.09
N VAL A 261 -1.95 11.13 30.53
CA VAL A 261 -1.60 9.74 30.25
C VAL A 261 -2.62 8.78 30.90
N ARG A 262 -3.09 9.09 32.11
CA ARG A 262 -4.12 8.29 32.78
C ARG A 262 -5.45 8.29 32.00
N THR A 263 -5.89 9.44 31.51
CA THR A 263 -7.08 9.54 30.64
C THR A 263 -6.90 8.72 29.36
N GLN A 264 -5.76 8.82 28.68
CA GLN A 264 -5.47 8.04 27.47
C GLN A 264 -5.49 6.52 27.72
N ILE A 265 -5.02 6.06 28.87
CA ILE A 265 -5.14 4.64 29.26
C ILE A 265 -6.61 4.24 29.38
N SER A 266 -7.44 5.03 30.07
CA SER A 266 -8.87 4.72 30.21
C SER A 266 -9.65 4.81 28.89
N GLU A 267 -9.28 5.70 27.97
CA GLU A 267 -9.81 5.74 26.61
C GLU A 267 -9.48 4.45 25.84
N LEU A 268 -8.24 3.97 25.92
CA LEU A 268 -7.82 2.70 25.32
C LEU A 268 -8.54 1.50 25.95
N GLU A 269 -8.74 1.47 27.27
CA GLU A 269 -9.50 0.43 27.97
C GLU A 269 -10.98 0.38 27.55
N VAL A 270 -11.59 1.52 27.16
CA VAL A 270 -12.93 1.56 26.57
C VAL A 270 -12.90 1.05 25.13
N LEU A 271 -11.92 1.45 24.32
CA LEU A 271 -11.79 0.97 22.94
C LEU A 271 -11.54 -0.54 22.85
N ILE A 272 -10.75 -1.11 23.78
CA ILE A 272 -10.52 -2.56 23.89
C ILE A 272 -11.86 -3.28 24.14
N ARG A 273 -12.60 -2.90 25.19
CA ARG A 273 -13.91 -3.51 25.51
C ARG A 273 -14.91 -3.38 24.38
N ASN A 274 -15.03 -2.20 23.76
CA ASN A 274 -15.91 -2.00 22.60
C ASN A 274 -15.51 -2.92 21.42
N THR A 275 -14.22 -3.19 21.22
CA THR A 275 -13.75 -4.10 20.17
C THR A 275 -14.08 -5.56 20.50
N GLU A 276 -13.94 -5.96 21.76
CA GLU A 276 -14.32 -7.29 22.26
C GLU A 276 -15.84 -7.53 22.13
N ASP A 277 -16.67 -6.58 22.56
CA ASP A 277 -18.13 -6.66 22.47
C ASP A 277 -18.63 -6.68 21.01
N ASN A 278 -18.05 -5.86 20.14
CA ASN A 278 -18.36 -5.85 18.70
C ASN A 278 -17.94 -7.17 18.03
N GLY A 279 -16.78 -7.74 18.42
CA GLY A 279 -16.34 -9.05 17.95
C GLY A 279 -17.32 -10.17 18.33
N GLN A 280 -17.75 -10.21 19.60
CA GLN A 280 -18.76 -11.16 20.08
C GLN A 280 -20.14 -10.97 19.44
N LEU A 281 -20.50 -9.74 19.05
CA LEU A 281 -21.72 -9.48 18.28
C LEU A 281 -21.62 -10.03 16.85
N ALA A 282 -20.51 -9.78 16.16
CA ALA A 282 -20.28 -10.27 14.80
C ALA A 282 -20.23 -11.81 14.75
N GLU A 283 -19.62 -12.46 15.75
CA GLU A 283 -19.59 -13.92 15.89
C GLU A 283 -21.01 -14.49 16.07
N ARG A 284 -21.81 -13.93 16.98
CA ARG A 284 -23.21 -14.35 17.19
C ARG A 284 -24.06 -14.18 15.94
N GLN A 285 -23.93 -13.04 15.26
CA GLN A 285 -24.64 -12.78 14.00
C GLN A 285 -24.26 -13.83 12.95
N ALA A 286 -22.97 -14.08 12.72
CA ALA A 286 -22.52 -15.10 11.78
C ALA A 286 -23.12 -16.48 12.11
N ASN A 287 -23.10 -16.89 13.39
CA ASN A 287 -23.70 -18.15 13.82
C ASN A 287 -25.21 -18.22 13.55
N GLU A 288 -25.97 -17.15 13.83
CA GLU A 288 -27.40 -17.07 13.51
C GLU A 288 -27.69 -17.21 12.01
N HIS A 289 -26.81 -16.73 11.13
CA HIS A 289 -26.93 -16.93 9.69
C HIS A 289 -26.75 -18.41 9.30
N PHE A 290 -25.81 -19.12 9.90
CA PHE A 290 -25.62 -20.56 9.65
C PHE A 290 -26.74 -21.42 10.23
N GLU A 291 -27.21 -21.14 11.43
CA GLU A 291 -28.36 -21.84 12.02
C GLU A 291 -29.62 -21.73 11.15
N ARG A 292 -29.85 -20.56 10.52
CA ARG A 292 -30.94 -20.38 9.55
C ARG A 292 -30.76 -21.23 8.29
N LEU A 293 -29.54 -21.39 7.78
CA LEU A 293 -29.24 -22.28 6.65
C LEU A 293 -29.41 -23.76 7.02
N PHE A 294 -28.87 -24.20 8.17
CA PHE A 294 -29.02 -25.57 8.66
C PHE A 294 -30.49 -25.94 8.86
N LYS A 295 -31.29 -25.04 9.44
CA LYS A 295 -32.74 -25.23 9.61
C LYS A 295 -33.44 -25.45 8.26
N ALA A 296 -33.20 -24.59 7.28
CA ALA A 296 -33.82 -24.71 5.95
C ALA A 296 -33.44 -26.02 5.23
N LEU A 297 -32.17 -26.43 5.30
CA LEU A 297 -31.71 -27.71 4.75
C LEU A 297 -32.36 -28.91 5.45
N GLN A 298 -32.48 -28.86 6.79
CA GLN A 298 -33.09 -29.93 7.59
C GLN A 298 -34.60 -30.02 7.36
N GLU A 299 -35.30 -28.91 7.17
CA GLU A 299 -36.72 -28.87 6.77
C GLU A 299 -36.91 -29.51 5.38
N ARG A 300 -36.11 -29.12 4.39
CA ARG A 300 -36.19 -29.66 3.02
C ARG A 300 -35.87 -31.17 2.95
N LYS A 301 -34.87 -31.63 3.72
CA LYS A 301 -34.56 -33.05 3.90
C LYS A 301 -35.75 -33.82 4.50
N SER A 302 -36.38 -33.26 5.54
CA SER A 302 -37.51 -33.89 6.22
C SER A 302 -38.74 -34.00 5.31
N GLU A 303 -38.99 -32.98 4.49
CA GLU A 303 -40.06 -32.98 3.48
C GLU A 303 -39.84 -34.07 2.41
N MET A 304 -38.63 -34.18 1.86
CA MET A 304 -38.29 -35.18 0.86
C MET A 304 -38.47 -36.61 1.41
N LEU A 305 -37.95 -36.89 2.61
CA LEU A 305 -38.11 -38.19 3.26
C LEU A 305 -39.58 -38.54 3.52
N ARG A 306 -40.40 -37.56 3.93
CA ARG A 306 -41.85 -37.73 4.09
C ARG A 306 -42.54 -38.06 2.76
N SER A 307 -42.11 -37.46 1.64
CA SER A 307 -42.65 -37.76 0.31
C SER A 307 -42.31 -39.18 -0.16
N ILE A 308 -41.06 -39.62 0.04
CA ILE A 308 -40.61 -40.99 -0.24
C ILE A 308 -41.42 -41.99 0.60
N GLU A 309 -41.58 -41.73 1.90
CA GLU A 309 -42.37 -42.55 2.82
C GLU A 309 -43.84 -42.68 2.39
N GLN A 310 -44.46 -41.56 2.02
CA GLN A 310 -45.84 -41.53 1.54
C GLN A 310 -46.01 -42.30 0.22
N SER A 311 -45.07 -42.14 -0.72
CA SER A 311 -45.08 -42.87 -2.00
C SER A 311 -44.84 -44.37 -1.79
N ARG A 312 -43.93 -44.75 -0.87
CA ARG A 312 -43.70 -46.14 -0.45
C ARG A 312 -44.95 -46.78 0.11
N ASN A 313 -45.63 -46.13 1.05
CA ASN A 313 -46.80 -46.70 1.70
C ASN A 313 -47.96 -46.83 0.70
N GLY A 314 -48.21 -45.83 -0.15
CA GLY A 314 -49.20 -45.92 -1.22
C GLY A 314 -48.90 -47.00 -2.28
N ARG A 315 -47.63 -47.34 -2.54
CA ARG A 315 -47.23 -48.50 -3.37
C ARG A 315 -47.51 -49.83 -2.63
N LEU A 316 -47.12 -49.93 -1.36
CA LEU A 316 -47.33 -51.12 -0.54
C LEU A 316 -48.81 -51.43 -0.33
N ASP A 317 -49.66 -50.43 -0.11
CA ASP A 317 -51.10 -50.61 0.08
C ASP A 317 -51.77 -51.16 -1.19
N LYS A 318 -51.39 -50.66 -2.37
CA LYS A 318 -51.88 -51.18 -3.66
C LYS A 318 -51.46 -52.63 -3.90
N LEU A 319 -50.19 -52.96 -3.62
CA LEU A 319 -49.68 -54.32 -3.80
C LEU A 319 -50.29 -55.28 -2.77
N ARG A 320 -50.50 -54.85 -1.53
CA ARG A 320 -51.18 -55.63 -0.49
C ARG A 320 -52.64 -55.88 -0.85
N GLY A 321 -53.38 -54.86 -1.30
CA GLY A 321 -54.75 -55.01 -1.77
C GLY A 321 -54.86 -55.96 -2.98
N GLN A 322 -53.89 -55.95 -3.89
CA GLN A 322 -53.82 -56.93 -4.97
C GLN A 322 -53.56 -58.36 -4.47
N VAL A 323 -52.71 -58.54 -3.45
CA VAL A 323 -52.51 -59.84 -2.80
C VAL A 323 -53.80 -60.32 -2.14
N GLU A 324 -54.52 -59.45 -1.42
CA GLU A 324 -55.80 -59.75 -0.78
C GLU A 324 -56.89 -60.12 -1.81
N GLU A 325 -56.96 -59.43 -2.96
CA GLU A 325 -57.86 -59.77 -4.08
C GLU A 325 -57.57 -61.17 -4.64
N TYR A 326 -56.30 -61.50 -4.91
CA TYR A 326 -55.91 -62.80 -5.44
C TYR A 326 -56.05 -63.92 -4.39
N GLN A 327 -55.87 -63.63 -3.10
CA GLN A 327 -56.17 -64.56 -2.01
C GLN A 327 -57.67 -64.84 -1.93
N GLY A 328 -58.52 -63.81 -2.00
CA GLY A 328 -59.98 -63.98 -2.06
C GLY A 328 -60.43 -64.76 -3.31
N MET A 329 -59.76 -64.61 -4.45
CA MET A 329 -59.98 -65.47 -5.62
C MET A 329 -59.61 -66.95 -5.37
N LEU A 330 -58.60 -67.21 -4.54
CA LEU A 330 -58.20 -68.58 -4.14
C LEU A 330 -59.20 -69.21 -3.16
N GLU A 331 -59.72 -68.42 -2.21
CA GLU A 331 -60.78 -68.82 -1.29
C GLU A 331 -62.10 -69.14 -2.02
N ASN A 332 -62.34 -68.49 -3.16
CA ASN A 332 -63.40 -68.88 -4.11
C ASN A 332 -63.15 -70.24 -4.83
N SER A 333 -62.19 -71.06 -4.41
CA SER A 333 -62.05 -72.46 -4.84
C SER A 333 -63.34 -73.28 -4.69
N GLY A 334 -64.20 -72.93 -3.72
CA GLY A 334 -65.56 -73.46 -3.59
C GLY A 334 -66.45 -73.25 -4.83
N LEU A 335 -66.15 -72.27 -5.70
CA LEU A 335 -66.81 -72.08 -6.99
C LEU A 335 -66.55 -73.25 -7.96
N VAL A 336 -65.36 -73.85 -7.90
CA VAL A 336 -65.02 -75.04 -8.73
C VAL A 336 -65.77 -76.26 -8.22
N GLY A 337 -65.83 -76.47 -6.90
CA GLY A 337 -66.65 -77.53 -6.31
C GLY A 337 -68.14 -77.34 -6.59
N TYR A 338 -68.66 -76.12 -6.42
CA TYR A 338 -70.04 -75.77 -6.77
C TYR A 338 -70.34 -75.98 -8.25
N ALA A 339 -69.40 -75.65 -9.15
CA ALA A 339 -69.54 -75.94 -10.57
C ALA A 339 -69.59 -77.45 -10.86
N GLN A 340 -68.76 -78.25 -10.18
CA GLN A 340 -68.78 -79.71 -10.29
C GLN A 340 -70.08 -80.33 -9.77
N GLU A 341 -70.71 -79.78 -8.73
CA GLU A 341 -72.03 -80.22 -8.28
C GLU A 341 -73.16 -79.80 -9.24
N VAL A 342 -73.15 -78.55 -9.75
CA VAL A 342 -74.14 -78.09 -10.75
C VAL A 342 -74.08 -78.93 -12.04
N LEU A 343 -72.90 -79.43 -12.42
CA LEU A 343 -72.74 -80.34 -13.57
C LEU A 343 -73.34 -81.75 -13.37
N LYS A 344 -73.76 -82.11 -12.14
CA LYS A 344 -74.45 -83.38 -11.85
C LYS A 344 -75.98 -83.25 -11.92
N GLU A 345 -76.51 -82.04 -12.07
CA GLU A 345 -77.95 -81.83 -12.13
C GLU A 345 -78.54 -82.49 -13.38
N THR A 346 -79.67 -83.18 -13.20
CA THR A 346 -80.32 -83.99 -14.23
C THR A 346 -81.57 -83.32 -14.81
N ASP A 347 -82.20 -82.41 -14.06
CA ASP A 347 -83.30 -81.60 -14.61
C ASP A 347 -82.77 -80.46 -15.49
N GLN A 348 -83.25 -80.42 -16.73
CA GLN A 348 -82.79 -79.48 -17.74
C GLN A 348 -83.13 -78.01 -17.39
N SER A 349 -84.25 -77.77 -16.71
CA SER A 349 -84.69 -76.42 -16.35
C SER A 349 -83.92 -75.86 -15.15
N CYS A 350 -83.75 -76.67 -14.10
CA CYS A 350 -82.95 -76.34 -12.92
C CYS A 350 -81.46 -76.12 -13.28
N PHE A 351 -80.92 -76.97 -14.16
CA PHE A 351 -79.56 -76.81 -14.68
C PHE A 351 -79.39 -75.48 -15.41
N VAL A 352 -80.23 -75.17 -16.41
CA VAL A 352 -80.10 -73.95 -17.22
C VAL A 352 -80.25 -72.67 -16.37
N GLN A 353 -81.17 -72.67 -15.40
CA GLN A 353 -81.34 -71.55 -14.46
C GLN A 353 -80.06 -71.24 -13.68
N THR A 354 -79.33 -72.27 -13.24
CA THR A 354 -78.15 -72.14 -12.39
C THR A 354 -76.86 -71.93 -13.21
N ALA A 355 -76.71 -72.69 -14.29
CA ALA A 355 -75.53 -72.70 -15.15
C ALA A 355 -75.24 -71.33 -15.77
N LYS A 356 -76.27 -70.54 -16.11
CA LYS A 356 -76.09 -69.19 -16.67
C LYS A 356 -75.36 -68.25 -15.69
N GLN A 357 -75.77 -68.25 -14.42
CA GLN A 357 -75.16 -67.38 -13.40
C GLN A 357 -73.77 -67.88 -12.99
N LEU A 358 -73.59 -69.20 -12.96
CA LEU A 358 -72.29 -69.82 -12.72
C LEU A 358 -71.28 -69.49 -13.84
N HIS A 359 -71.70 -69.58 -15.11
CA HIS A 359 -70.85 -69.28 -16.26
C HIS A 359 -70.32 -67.84 -16.23
N ILE A 360 -71.17 -66.86 -15.89
CA ILE A 360 -70.76 -65.45 -15.73
C ILE A 360 -69.69 -65.29 -14.63
N ARG A 361 -69.84 -65.99 -13.49
CA ARG A 361 -68.86 -65.96 -12.38
C ARG A 361 -67.52 -66.58 -12.80
N ILE A 362 -67.56 -67.74 -13.46
CA ILE A 362 -66.36 -68.42 -13.97
C ILE A 362 -65.68 -67.59 -15.05
N GLN A 363 -66.43 -67.00 -15.98
CA GLN A 363 -65.89 -66.14 -17.03
C GLN A 363 -65.16 -64.93 -16.41
N LYS A 364 -65.78 -64.22 -15.46
CA LYS A 364 -65.16 -63.08 -14.79
C LYS A 364 -63.87 -63.46 -14.06
N ALA A 365 -63.85 -64.59 -13.34
CA ALA A 365 -62.64 -65.09 -12.68
C ALA A 365 -61.55 -65.49 -13.70
N THR A 366 -61.94 -66.10 -14.82
CA THR A 366 -61.02 -66.51 -15.90
C THR A 366 -60.44 -65.30 -16.63
N GLU A 367 -61.20 -64.23 -16.81
CA GLU A 367 -60.73 -62.98 -17.42
C GLU A 367 -59.68 -62.28 -16.54
N SER A 368 -59.87 -62.21 -15.23
CA SER A 368 -58.86 -61.70 -14.29
C SER A 368 -57.54 -62.49 -14.31
N LEU A 369 -57.56 -63.77 -14.68
CA LEU A 369 -56.38 -64.65 -14.74
C LEU A 369 -55.60 -64.58 -16.07
N LYS A 370 -56.14 -63.94 -17.12
CA LYS A 370 -55.51 -63.96 -18.47
C LYS A 370 -54.20 -63.18 -18.55
N THR A 371 -54.00 -62.15 -17.71
CA THR A 371 -52.77 -61.33 -17.70
C THR A 371 -52.48 -60.78 -16.30
N PHE A 372 -51.39 -61.23 -15.67
CA PHE A 372 -50.90 -60.66 -14.42
C PHE A 372 -50.09 -59.38 -14.68
N HIS A 373 -50.44 -58.30 -13.97
CA HIS A 373 -49.66 -57.06 -13.93
C HIS A 373 -49.64 -56.52 -12.48
N PRO A 374 -48.48 -56.14 -11.92
CA PRO A 374 -48.43 -55.55 -10.58
C PRO A 374 -49.19 -54.22 -10.49
N ALA A 375 -49.95 -54.02 -9.41
CA ALA A 375 -50.74 -52.81 -9.16
C ALA A 375 -49.90 -51.55 -8.87
N ALA A 376 -48.59 -51.70 -8.64
CA ALA A 376 -47.64 -50.60 -8.53
C ALA A 376 -46.22 -51.05 -8.95
N ASN A 377 -45.43 -50.11 -9.48
CA ASN A 377 -44.00 -50.29 -9.71
C ASN A 377 -43.24 -50.16 -8.37
N PRO A 378 -42.36 -51.11 -7.99
CA PRO A 378 -41.55 -51.01 -6.77
C PRO A 378 -40.39 -50.00 -6.86
N MET A 379 -40.05 -49.50 -8.05
CA MET A 379 -38.94 -48.56 -8.24
C MET A 379 -39.28 -47.13 -7.77
N PHE A 380 -38.24 -46.37 -7.41
CA PHE A 380 -38.31 -45.01 -6.87
C PHE A 380 -37.54 -44.00 -7.74
N ASP A 381 -37.45 -44.27 -9.05
CA ASP A 381 -36.64 -43.49 -10.02
C ASP A 381 -37.07 -42.02 -10.16
N GLU A 382 -38.25 -41.67 -9.62
CA GLU A 382 -38.77 -40.31 -9.48
C GLU A 382 -38.05 -39.46 -8.40
N PHE A 383 -37.28 -40.08 -7.51
CA PHE A 383 -36.60 -39.44 -6.36
C PHE A 383 -35.08 -39.31 -6.53
N VAL A 384 -34.63 -38.86 -7.71
CA VAL A 384 -33.21 -38.52 -7.92
C VAL A 384 -32.91 -37.14 -7.32
N LEU A 385 -31.89 -37.08 -6.45
CA LEU A 385 -31.39 -35.85 -5.84
C LEU A 385 -29.95 -35.60 -6.29
N ASP A 386 -29.69 -34.41 -6.82
CA ASP A 386 -28.34 -33.87 -7.08
C ASP A 386 -28.18 -32.62 -6.20
N THR A 387 -27.12 -32.58 -5.38
CA THR A 387 -26.77 -31.46 -4.48
C THR A 387 -25.57 -30.65 -4.97
N SER A 388 -25.03 -30.97 -6.16
CA SER A 388 -23.76 -30.42 -6.64
C SER A 388 -23.77 -28.89 -6.78
N LYS A 389 -24.93 -28.31 -7.11
CA LYS A 389 -25.10 -26.85 -7.26
C LYS A 389 -25.17 -26.16 -5.91
N GLU A 390 -25.92 -26.72 -4.98
CA GLU A 390 -26.08 -26.24 -3.61
C GLU A 390 -24.74 -26.31 -2.86
N GLU A 391 -23.97 -27.38 -3.06
CA GLU A 391 -22.61 -27.49 -2.54
C GLU A 391 -21.65 -26.47 -3.17
N ALA A 392 -21.75 -26.18 -4.47
CA ALA A 392 -20.96 -25.13 -5.10
C ALA A 392 -21.29 -23.75 -4.52
N MET A 393 -22.58 -23.40 -4.42
CA MET A 393 -23.03 -22.14 -3.81
C MET A 393 -22.58 -22.00 -2.35
N LEU A 394 -22.56 -23.09 -1.58
CA LEU A 394 -22.05 -23.09 -0.20
C LEU A 394 -20.52 -22.95 -0.12
N ARG A 395 -19.76 -23.47 -1.09
CA ARG A 395 -18.29 -23.30 -1.19
C ARG A 395 -17.89 -21.90 -1.65
N GLU A 396 -18.74 -21.25 -2.45
CA GLU A 396 -18.56 -19.87 -2.94
C GLU A 396 -18.93 -18.80 -1.89
N LEU A 397 -19.40 -19.20 -0.70
CA LEU A 397 -19.62 -18.30 0.44
C LEU A 397 -18.31 -17.67 0.91
N SER A 398 -18.01 -16.49 0.39
CA SER A 398 -16.85 -15.70 0.78
C SER A 398 -17.10 -14.98 2.12
N PHE A 399 -16.26 -15.27 3.11
CA PHE A 399 -16.16 -14.51 4.35
C PHE A 399 -15.15 -13.39 4.16
N GLY A 400 -15.64 -12.20 3.80
CA GLY A 400 -14.78 -11.05 3.55
C GLY A 400 -15.54 -9.76 3.75
N GLY A 401 -14.90 -8.83 4.45
CA GLY A 401 -15.48 -7.55 4.81
C GLY A 401 -15.53 -6.57 3.64
N VAL A 402 -15.55 -5.30 4.01
CA VAL A 402 -15.52 -4.14 3.12
C VAL A 402 -14.51 -4.34 1.97
N PRO A 403 -14.92 -4.28 0.69
CA PRO A 403 -13.99 -4.40 -0.43
C PRO A 403 -12.90 -3.32 -0.35
N ASP A 404 -11.68 -3.63 -0.80
CA ASP A 404 -10.65 -2.60 -0.89
C ASP A 404 -11.08 -1.46 -1.82
N PRO A 405 -10.69 -0.20 -1.52
CA PRO A 405 -11.05 0.93 -2.35
C PRO A 405 -10.48 0.77 -3.77
N PRO A 406 -11.30 0.88 -4.82
CA PRO A 406 -10.82 0.86 -6.20
C PRO A 406 -9.88 2.05 -6.46
N MET A 407 -8.94 1.90 -7.40
CA MET A 407 -7.93 2.92 -7.71
C MET A 407 -8.13 3.47 -9.13
N ILE A 408 -8.38 4.78 -9.25
CA ILE A 408 -8.55 5.44 -10.55
C ILE A 408 -7.23 5.38 -11.34
N ASP A 409 -7.30 4.86 -12.56
CA ASP A 409 -6.17 4.68 -13.45
C ASP A 409 -6.01 5.93 -14.34
N LEU A 410 -5.07 6.80 -13.97
CA LEU A 410 -4.71 8.00 -14.71
C LEU A 410 -4.25 7.70 -16.14
N SER A 411 -3.59 6.56 -16.36
CA SER A 411 -3.02 6.20 -17.67
C SER A 411 -4.09 5.83 -18.69
N ARG A 412 -5.27 5.38 -18.21
CA ARG A 412 -6.41 4.94 -19.04
C ARG A 412 -7.60 5.90 -19.03
N SER A 413 -7.73 6.73 -17.99
CA SER A 413 -8.77 7.76 -17.90
C SER A 413 -8.52 8.92 -18.88
N ARG A 414 -9.58 9.49 -19.45
CA ARG A 414 -9.53 10.50 -20.52
C ARG A 414 -10.61 11.56 -20.32
N MET A 415 -10.24 12.83 -20.46
CA MET A 415 -11.13 13.96 -20.25
C MET A 415 -11.14 14.85 -21.48
N TYR A 416 -12.27 14.87 -22.16
CA TYR A 416 -12.52 15.54 -23.43
C TYR A 416 -13.83 16.34 -23.31
N ASN A 417 -14.76 16.26 -24.27
CA ASN A 417 -16.15 16.71 -24.07
C ASN A 417 -16.86 15.90 -22.97
N GLU A 418 -16.43 14.66 -22.77
CA GLU A 418 -16.91 13.73 -21.76
C GLU A 418 -15.71 13.15 -20.99
N GLY A 419 -15.95 12.72 -19.74
CA GLY A 419 -14.95 12.11 -18.88
C GLY A 419 -15.05 10.59 -18.86
N LEU A 420 -14.21 9.89 -19.61
CA LEU A 420 -14.02 8.45 -19.48
C LEU A 420 -13.12 8.19 -18.26
N ILE A 421 -13.70 7.70 -17.17
CA ILE A 421 -12.97 7.36 -15.95
C ILE A 421 -12.80 5.85 -15.89
N HIS A 422 -11.56 5.40 -15.72
CA HIS A 422 -11.22 3.99 -15.58
C HIS A 422 -10.59 3.77 -14.21
N TRP A 423 -10.89 2.66 -13.54
CA TRP A 423 -10.22 2.22 -12.31
C TRP A 423 -9.67 0.81 -12.45
N ARG A 424 -8.89 0.40 -11.45
CA ARG A 424 -8.42 -0.96 -11.22
C ARG A 424 -8.76 -1.37 -9.79
N LEU A 425 -9.10 -2.63 -9.60
CA LEU A 425 -9.23 -3.25 -8.29
C LEU A 425 -7.89 -3.94 -7.96
N PRO A 426 -7.48 -4.02 -6.67
CA PRO A 426 -6.36 -4.87 -6.26
C PRO A 426 -6.57 -6.34 -6.66
N GLU A 427 -5.48 -7.06 -6.96
CA GLU A 427 -5.54 -8.41 -7.54
C GLU A 427 -6.18 -9.45 -6.60
N ASP A 428 -6.09 -9.26 -5.28
CA ASP A 428 -6.70 -10.11 -4.26
C ASP A 428 -8.15 -9.72 -3.90
N THR A 429 -8.79 -8.80 -4.63
CA THR A 429 -10.17 -8.37 -4.30
C THR A 429 -11.23 -9.42 -4.59
N LEU A 430 -12.18 -9.52 -3.67
CA LEU A 430 -13.37 -10.34 -3.81
C LEU A 430 -14.32 -9.76 -4.89
N PRO A 431 -15.08 -10.60 -5.63
CA PRO A 431 -15.97 -10.13 -6.70
C PRO A 431 -16.97 -9.08 -6.22
N THR A 432 -16.96 -7.89 -6.83
CA THR A 432 -17.83 -6.76 -6.48
C THR A 432 -19.09 -6.74 -7.34
N ASP A 433 -20.24 -6.41 -6.75
CA ASP A 433 -21.54 -6.44 -7.46
C ASP A 433 -21.65 -5.27 -8.46
N TYR A 434 -21.22 -4.09 -8.04
CA TYR A 434 -21.17 -2.85 -8.83
C TYR A 434 -20.25 -1.82 -8.18
N HIS A 435 -19.93 -0.76 -8.93
CA HIS A 435 -19.22 0.42 -8.45
C HIS A 435 -20.11 1.67 -8.53
N LEU A 436 -19.80 2.65 -7.68
CA LEU A 436 -20.38 3.99 -7.73
C LEU A 436 -19.26 4.99 -7.95
N LEU A 437 -19.32 5.73 -9.07
CA LEU A 437 -18.46 6.88 -9.32
C LEU A 437 -19.17 8.14 -8.82
N GLU A 438 -18.43 8.97 -8.12
CA GLU A 438 -18.85 10.31 -7.71
C GLU A 438 -17.92 11.36 -8.31
N TYR A 439 -18.49 12.49 -8.72
CA TYR A 439 -17.74 13.61 -9.24
C TYR A 439 -18.30 14.96 -8.78
N ARG A 440 -17.44 15.98 -8.71
CA ARG A 440 -17.84 17.37 -8.41
C ARG A 440 -16.96 18.36 -9.16
N LYS A 441 -17.51 19.52 -9.48
CA LYS A 441 -16.73 20.65 -10.02
C LYS A 441 -15.92 21.26 -8.86
N VAL A 442 -14.63 21.46 -9.08
CA VAL A 442 -13.73 22.12 -8.12
C VAL A 442 -13.63 23.59 -8.49
N VAL A 443 -13.92 24.47 -7.53
CA VAL A 443 -13.79 25.92 -7.66
C VAL A 443 -12.78 26.40 -6.63
N GLU A 444 -11.77 27.17 -7.06
CA GLU A 444 -10.72 27.66 -6.17
C GLU A 444 -11.25 28.85 -5.37
N GLY A 445 -11.39 28.68 -4.04
CA GLY A 445 -11.78 29.74 -3.11
C GLY A 445 -13.26 29.80 -2.69
N GLU A 446 -14.10 28.87 -3.16
CA GLU A 446 -15.50 28.73 -2.74
C GLU A 446 -15.72 27.46 -1.89
N GLU A 447 -16.86 27.36 -1.18
CA GLU A 447 -17.24 26.13 -0.48
C GLU A 447 -17.44 24.97 -1.48
N GLU A 448 -16.92 23.79 -1.17
CA GLU A 448 -16.95 22.67 -2.11
C GLU A 448 -18.38 22.15 -2.33
N GLY A 449 -18.83 22.20 -3.58
CA GLY A 449 -20.17 21.74 -3.96
C GLY A 449 -20.42 20.23 -3.73
N PRO A 450 -21.70 19.81 -3.69
CA PRO A 450 -22.07 18.42 -3.44
C PRO A 450 -21.59 17.47 -4.54
N TRP A 451 -21.28 16.24 -4.14
CA TRP A 451 -20.92 15.15 -5.05
C TRP A 451 -22.13 14.70 -5.88
N GLN A 452 -21.94 14.63 -7.19
CA GLN A 452 -22.88 14.04 -8.14
C GLN A 452 -22.54 12.56 -8.30
N VAL A 453 -23.54 11.68 -8.23
CA VAL A 453 -23.37 10.22 -8.25
C VAL A 453 -23.82 9.67 -9.60
N THR A 454 -23.05 8.76 -10.20
CA THR A 454 -23.46 8.03 -11.42
C THR A 454 -24.41 6.88 -11.10
N GLU A 455 -25.04 6.31 -12.13
CA GLU A 455 -25.69 5.01 -12.03
C GLU A 455 -24.70 3.89 -11.64
N GLN A 456 -25.23 2.71 -11.27
CA GLN A 456 -24.46 1.54 -10.88
C GLN A 456 -23.60 1.03 -12.05
N VAL A 457 -22.28 1.01 -11.87
CA VAL A 457 -21.33 0.60 -12.92
C VAL A 457 -20.83 -0.82 -12.65
N TYR A 458 -21.19 -1.76 -13.51
CA TYR A 458 -20.75 -3.17 -13.41
C TYR A 458 -19.34 -3.44 -13.95
N ASN A 459 -18.81 -2.50 -14.75
CA ASN A 459 -17.47 -2.59 -15.35
C ASN A 459 -16.47 -1.71 -14.58
N SER A 460 -15.17 -1.93 -14.78
CA SER A 460 -14.08 -1.13 -14.21
C SER A 460 -13.91 0.28 -14.83
N SER A 461 -14.92 0.81 -15.52
CA SER A 461 -14.90 2.13 -16.18
C SER A 461 -16.29 2.64 -16.50
N THR A 462 -16.47 3.97 -16.51
CA THR A 462 -17.69 4.65 -16.97
C THR A 462 -17.39 5.98 -17.67
N VAL A 463 -18.37 6.54 -18.37
CA VAL A 463 -18.30 7.84 -19.03
C VAL A 463 -19.23 8.84 -18.33
N VAL A 464 -18.71 10.02 -18.02
CA VAL A 464 -19.43 11.13 -17.40
C VAL A 464 -19.64 12.24 -18.43
N CYS A 465 -20.91 12.50 -18.76
CA CYS A 465 -21.35 13.52 -19.72
C CYS A 465 -21.62 14.87 -19.05
N ASN A 466 -21.98 15.89 -19.84
CA ASN A 466 -22.45 17.21 -19.36
C ASN A 466 -21.46 17.99 -18.46
N LEU A 467 -20.16 17.73 -18.61
CA LEU A 467 -19.11 18.48 -17.91
C LEU A 467 -18.93 19.86 -18.57
N ALA A 468 -18.82 20.91 -17.76
CA ALA A 468 -18.55 22.26 -18.25
C ALA A 468 -17.11 22.36 -18.81
N SER A 469 -16.92 23.10 -19.90
CA SER A 469 -15.60 23.37 -20.47
C SER A 469 -14.74 24.24 -19.55
N ASN A 470 -13.42 24.14 -19.71
CA ASN A 470 -12.42 24.89 -18.94
C ASN A 470 -12.58 24.82 -17.40
N CYS A 471 -12.94 23.66 -16.86
CA CYS A 471 -13.21 23.46 -15.43
C CYS A 471 -12.43 22.27 -14.87
N ARG A 472 -11.99 22.38 -13.60
CA ARG A 472 -11.50 21.22 -12.83
C ARG A 472 -12.68 20.43 -12.27
N TYR A 473 -12.60 19.10 -12.35
CA TYR A 473 -13.53 18.16 -11.75
C TYR A 473 -12.76 17.13 -10.93
N ALA A 474 -13.17 16.92 -9.69
CA ALA A 474 -12.67 15.86 -8.82
C ALA A 474 -13.57 14.63 -8.97
N PHE A 475 -12.95 13.45 -8.97
CA PHE A 475 -13.60 12.14 -9.12
C PHE A 475 -13.13 11.20 -8.03
N ARG A 476 -14.05 10.37 -7.53
CA ARG A 476 -13.77 9.28 -6.59
C ARG A 476 -14.71 8.10 -6.84
N VAL A 477 -14.23 6.88 -6.68
CA VAL A 477 -15.03 5.67 -6.94
C VAL A 477 -15.00 4.75 -5.73
N ARG A 478 -16.11 4.04 -5.48
CA ARG A 478 -16.20 2.98 -4.46
C ARG A 478 -16.87 1.74 -5.04
N SER A 479 -16.56 0.59 -4.46
CA SER A 479 -17.14 -0.71 -4.80
C SER A 479 -18.25 -1.07 -3.81
N CYS A 480 -19.26 -1.80 -4.28
CA CYS A 480 -20.31 -2.37 -3.46
C CYS A 480 -20.29 -3.90 -3.56
N ARG A 481 -20.57 -4.57 -2.44
CA ARG A 481 -20.64 -6.03 -2.35
C ARG A 481 -21.59 -6.46 -1.23
N ASN A 482 -22.66 -7.18 -1.55
CA ASN A 482 -23.68 -7.61 -0.59
C ASN A 482 -24.18 -6.46 0.31
N THR A 483 -24.44 -5.29 -0.27
CA THR A 483 -24.77 -4.00 0.39
C THR A 483 -23.66 -3.34 1.22
N ILE A 484 -22.49 -3.97 1.37
CA ILE A 484 -21.31 -3.40 2.01
C ILE A 484 -20.57 -2.51 1.01
N LEU A 485 -20.26 -1.27 1.39
CA LEU A 485 -19.61 -0.26 0.55
C LEU A 485 -18.14 -0.10 0.95
N SER A 486 -17.23 -0.11 -0.03
CA SER A 486 -15.82 0.24 0.18
C SER A 486 -15.66 1.69 0.65
N PRO A 487 -14.51 2.05 1.25
CA PRO A 487 -14.06 3.43 1.23
C PRO A 487 -13.97 3.92 -0.22
N TYR A 488 -14.05 5.24 -0.41
CA TYR A 488 -13.76 5.80 -1.73
C TYR A 488 -12.28 5.69 -2.06
N SER A 489 -11.99 5.62 -3.35
CA SER A 489 -10.67 5.87 -3.91
C SER A 489 -10.12 7.22 -3.43
N PRO A 490 -8.79 7.43 -3.45
CA PRO A 490 -8.22 8.76 -3.44
C PRO A 490 -8.89 9.65 -4.50
N GLU A 491 -9.12 10.92 -4.16
CA GLU A 491 -9.73 11.88 -5.09
C GLU A 491 -8.75 12.22 -6.21
N VAL A 492 -9.20 12.08 -7.46
CA VAL A 492 -8.42 12.44 -8.65
C VAL A 492 -9.08 13.63 -9.34
N ALA A 493 -8.33 14.72 -9.48
CA ALA A 493 -8.78 15.90 -10.21
C ALA A 493 -8.29 15.85 -11.67
N PHE A 494 -9.23 15.99 -12.61
CA PHE A 494 -8.94 16.23 -14.02
C PHE A 494 -9.47 17.60 -14.44
N HIS A 495 -9.02 18.10 -15.59
CA HIS A 495 -9.44 19.38 -16.14
C HIS A 495 -10.07 19.18 -17.52
N THR A 496 -11.27 19.72 -17.76
CA THR A 496 -11.90 19.68 -19.09
C THR A 496 -11.17 20.62 -20.05
N PRO A 497 -11.16 20.34 -21.36
CA PRO A 497 -10.49 21.20 -22.33
C PRO A 497 -11.03 22.64 -22.32
N PRO A 498 -10.22 23.64 -22.71
CA PRO A 498 -10.60 25.06 -22.72
C PRO A 498 -11.64 25.44 -23.79
N ALA A 499 -11.97 24.51 -24.67
CA ALA A 499 -12.94 24.64 -25.76
C ALA A 499 -13.48 23.25 -26.15
N PRO A 500 -14.62 23.15 -26.85
CA PRO A 500 -15.14 21.89 -27.36
C PRO A 500 -14.10 21.12 -28.21
N VAL A 501 -14.07 19.81 -28.05
CA VAL A 501 -13.16 18.93 -28.80
C VAL A 501 -13.62 18.81 -30.26
N PHE A 502 -12.75 19.25 -31.16
CA PHE A 502 -12.92 19.24 -32.61
C PHE A 502 -12.47 17.89 -33.18
N GLY A 503 -13.42 17.15 -33.76
CA GLY A 503 -13.15 15.89 -34.45
C GLY A 503 -12.73 16.13 -35.90
N PHE A 504 -11.61 15.54 -36.30
CA PHE A 504 -11.15 15.49 -37.68
C PHE A 504 -10.48 14.13 -37.95
N LEU A 505 -10.41 13.73 -39.21
CA LEU A 505 -9.53 12.66 -39.68
C LEU A 505 -8.43 13.26 -40.55
N PHE A 506 -7.34 12.55 -40.78
CA PHE A 506 -6.29 13.03 -41.68
C PHE A 506 -6.74 12.95 -43.15
N GLY A 507 -6.59 14.05 -43.88
CA GLY A 507 -7.04 14.20 -45.26
C GLY A 507 -6.05 13.66 -46.28
N GLU A 508 -6.54 12.88 -47.24
CA GLU A 508 -5.74 12.20 -48.27
C GLU A 508 -5.24 13.14 -49.39
N LYS A 509 -5.78 14.37 -49.49
CA LYS A 509 -5.65 15.22 -50.69
C LYS A 509 -4.59 16.32 -50.61
N CYS A 510 -4.00 16.58 -49.44
CA CYS A 510 -3.25 17.81 -49.18
C CYS A 510 -1.84 17.52 -48.61
N GLY A 511 -0.80 17.68 -49.42
CA GLY A 511 0.62 17.52 -49.01
C GLY A 511 1.09 16.07 -48.78
N TYR A 512 0.17 15.12 -48.84
CA TYR A 512 0.39 13.70 -48.56
C TYR A 512 1.18 12.99 -49.67
N SER A 513 2.18 12.19 -49.28
CA SER A 513 2.95 11.32 -50.16
C SER A 513 2.82 9.87 -49.71
N VAL A 514 2.13 9.03 -50.49
CA VAL A 514 1.91 7.60 -50.19
C VAL A 514 3.22 6.81 -50.03
N GLU A 515 4.30 7.27 -50.67
CA GLU A 515 5.63 6.64 -50.60
C GLU A 515 6.36 6.92 -49.29
N ARG A 516 6.02 8.01 -48.58
CA ARG A 516 6.76 8.48 -47.39
C ARG A 516 5.92 8.59 -46.13
N LEU A 517 4.60 8.73 -46.26
CA LEU A 517 3.62 8.73 -45.19
C LEU A 517 2.60 7.60 -45.41
N ARG A 518 2.37 6.80 -44.38
CA ARG A 518 1.36 5.75 -44.36
C ARG A 518 0.23 6.18 -43.44
N LEU A 519 -0.99 6.20 -43.97
CA LEU A 519 -2.21 6.50 -43.20
C LEU A 519 -2.85 5.20 -42.68
N SER A 520 -3.40 5.22 -41.47
CA SER A 520 -4.17 4.10 -40.91
C SER A 520 -5.47 3.87 -41.70
N LYS A 521 -6.02 2.64 -41.66
CA LYS A 521 -7.32 2.34 -42.30
C LYS A 521 -8.47 3.23 -41.78
N SER A 522 -8.39 3.63 -40.52
CA SER A 522 -9.32 4.53 -39.84
C SER A 522 -9.03 6.01 -40.07
N ARG A 523 -7.91 6.36 -40.73
CA ARG A 523 -7.44 7.72 -41.01
C ARG A 523 -7.23 8.59 -39.75
N ASP A 524 -7.10 7.94 -38.60
CA ASP A 524 -6.91 8.56 -37.28
C ASP A 524 -5.44 8.55 -36.84
N SER A 525 -4.56 7.79 -37.51
CA SER A 525 -3.12 7.87 -37.31
C SER A 525 -2.32 7.86 -38.60
N VAL A 526 -1.16 8.51 -38.55
CA VAL A 526 -0.17 8.63 -39.64
C VAL A 526 1.16 8.08 -39.13
N GLU A 527 1.87 7.36 -39.99
CA GLU A 527 3.23 6.84 -39.78
C GLU A 527 4.16 7.39 -40.88
N SER A 528 5.45 7.60 -40.58
CA SER A 528 6.47 7.86 -41.61
C SER A 528 7.21 6.59 -42.02
N MET A 529 7.40 6.43 -43.32
CA MET A 529 8.04 5.28 -43.97
C MET A 529 9.42 5.63 -44.57
N ALA A 530 10.01 6.78 -44.21
CA ALA A 530 11.25 7.28 -44.81
C ALA A 530 12.45 6.32 -44.61
N GLY A 531 12.84 5.62 -45.69
CA GLY A 531 13.93 4.65 -45.67
C GLY A 531 15.34 5.28 -45.71
N LEU A 532 16.33 4.50 -45.26
CA LEU A 532 17.75 4.90 -45.22
C LEU A 532 18.29 5.51 -46.54
N PRO A 533 17.96 4.99 -47.74
CA PRO A 533 18.43 5.56 -49.01
C PRO A 533 17.90 6.97 -49.29
N PHE A 534 16.67 7.28 -48.86
CA PHE A 534 16.06 8.61 -49.04
C PHE A 534 16.74 9.65 -48.13
N LEU A 535 17.03 9.27 -46.88
CA LEU A 535 17.80 10.09 -45.94
C LEU A 535 19.24 10.37 -46.43
N LEU A 536 19.86 9.41 -47.11
CA LEU A 536 21.19 9.56 -47.73
C LEU A 536 21.16 10.34 -49.06
N ALA A 537 20.05 10.31 -49.80
CA ALA A 537 19.88 11.10 -51.03
C ALA A 537 19.72 12.60 -50.71
N ALA A 538 18.97 12.93 -49.66
CA ALA A 538 18.86 14.28 -49.13
C ALA A 538 20.22 14.91 -48.74
N GLU A 539 21.19 14.08 -48.32
CA GLU A 539 22.54 14.51 -47.93
C GLU A 539 23.43 14.93 -49.12
N ARG A 540 23.05 14.57 -50.36
CA ARG A 540 23.86 14.86 -51.58
C ARG A 540 23.43 16.13 -52.32
N VAL A 541 22.34 16.79 -51.92
CA VAL A 541 21.84 18.00 -52.59
C VAL A 541 22.51 19.24 -51.99
N GLN A 542 23.66 19.63 -52.53
CA GLN A 542 24.28 20.95 -52.25
C GLN A 542 23.69 22.10 -53.10
N THR A 543 22.70 21.82 -53.95
CA THR A 543 22.07 22.81 -54.85
C THR A 543 20.55 22.66 -54.88
N GLY A 544 19.85 23.46 -54.08
CA GLY A 544 18.51 24.00 -54.39
C GLY A 544 17.34 23.04 -54.64
N SER A 545 17.45 21.72 -54.41
CA SER A 545 16.30 20.82 -54.56
C SER A 545 15.45 20.82 -53.29
N TYR A 546 14.23 21.37 -53.39
CA TYR A 546 13.23 21.32 -52.35
C TYR A 546 12.81 19.87 -52.10
N ILE A 547 13.28 19.28 -50.99
CA ILE A 547 12.76 18.01 -50.51
C ILE A 547 11.29 18.24 -50.15
N CYS A 548 10.36 17.71 -50.96
CA CYS A 548 8.93 17.90 -50.80
C CYS A 548 8.52 17.57 -49.36
N LEU A 549 8.02 18.59 -48.66
CA LEU A 549 7.81 18.54 -47.23
C LEU A 549 6.67 17.59 -46.91
N ASP A 550 6.95 16.52 -46.16
CA ASP A 550 5.94 15.55 -45.76
C ASP A 550 5.04 16.16 -44.66
N TYR A 551 3.90 16.69 -45.08
CA TYR A 551 2.85 17.20 -44.20
C TYR A 551 1.50 16.65 -44.58
N ILE A 552 0.62 16.62 -43.59
CA ILE A 552 -0.77 16.20 -43.73
C ILE A 552 -1.64 17.09 -42.84
N VAL A 553 -2.84 17.37 -43.30
CA VAL A 553 -3.81 18.23 -42.62
C VAL A 553 -5.08 17.44 -42.29
N GLY A 554 -5.90 17.95 -41.39
CA GLY A 554 -7.25 17.43 -41.19
C GLY A 554 -8.09 17.51 -42.47
N ASP A 555 -9.07 16.61 -42.60
CA ASP A 555 -10.08 16.63 -43.65
C ASP A 555 -11.17 17.71 -43.41
N THR A 556 -11.28 18.17 -42.17
CA THR A 556 -12.27 19.14 -41.69
C THR A 556 -11.57 20.42 -41.22
N GLY A 557 -12.09 21.57 -41.65
CA GLY A 557 -11.55 22.90 -41.35
C GLY A 557 -12.41 23.71 -40.37
N ILE A 558 -11.82 24.74 -39.78
CA ILE A 558 -12.40 25.63 -38.77
C ILE A 558 -12.46 27.05 -39.35
N SER A 559 -13.65 27.66 -39.37
CA SER A 559 -13.89 29.01 -39.90
C SER A 559 -14.47 30.00 -38.89
N HIS A 560 -14.75 29.54 -37.66
CA HIS A 560 -15.33 30.31 -36.56
C HIS A 560 -15.26 29.48 -35.27
N GLY A 561 -15.41 30.14 -34.13
CA GLY A 561 -15.46 29.54 -32.80
C GLY A 561 -14.10 29.17 -32.22
N ARG A 562 -14.15 28.76 -30.96
CA ARG A 562 -13.02 28.19 -30.22
C ARG A 562 -13.08 26.67 -30.24
N HIS A 563 -11.98 26.01 -30.59
CA HIS A 563 -11.91 24.57 -30.86
C HIS A 563 -10.64 23.96 -30.28
N TYR A 564 -10.74 22.79 -29.66
CA TYR A 564 -9.60 22.06 -29.08
C TYR A 564 -9.40 20.70 -29.76
N TRP A 565 -8.15 20.29 -30.00
CA TRP A 565 -7.81 18.92 -30.37
C TRP A 565 -6.49 18.51 -29.74
N ALA A 566 -6.15 17.22 -29.77
CA ALA A 566 -4.89 16.73 -29.22
C ALA A 566 -4.24 15.68 -30.13
N PHE A 567 -2.91 15.74 -30.20
CA PHE A 567 -2.06 14.77 -30.87
C PHE A 567 -1.32 13.93 -29.83
N HIS A 568 -1.37 12.60 -29.97
CA HIS A 568 -0.39 11.72 -29.35
C HIS A 568 0.81 11.56 -30.29
N VAL A 569 2.03 11.67 -29.77
CA VAL A 569 3.28 11.46 -30.51
C VAL A 569 4.14 10.48 -29.72
N GLU A 570 4.56 9.37 -30.34
CA GLU A 570 5.40 8.39 -29.66
C GLU A 570 6.77 8.99 -29.26
N PRO A 571 7.31 8.69 -28.06
CA PRO A 571 8.62 9.22 -27.61
C PRO A 571 9.81 8.87 -28.50
N SER A 572 9.72 7.77 -29.25
CA SER A 572 10.63 7.28 -30.30
C SER A 572 10.70 8.20 -31.54
N SER A 573 9.72 9.08 -31.72
CA SER A 573 9.61 10.01 -32.84
C SER A 573 10.82 10.95 -32.92
N TYR A 574 11.49 11.00 -34.08
CA TYR A 574 12.68 11.84 -34.26
C TYR A 574 12.37 13.35 -34.25
N MET A 575 11.49 13.83 -35.15
CA MET A 575 11.08 15.24 -35.21
C MET A 575 9.72 15.41 -35.91
N VAL A 576 8.72 15.78 -35.12
CA VAL A 576 7.34 16.11 -35.50
C VAL A 576 7.11 17.60 -35.27
N LYS A 577 6.29 18.23 -36.12
CA LYS A 577 5.72 19.56 -35.89
C LYS A 577 4.20 19.48 -35.96
N VAL A 578 3.49 19.84 -34.89
CA VAL A 578 2.02 19.81 -34.82
C VAL A 578 1.46 21.20 -34.58
N GLY A 579 0.25 21.48 -35.07
CA GLY A 579 -0.43 22.75 -34.82
C GLY A 579 -1.53 23.03 -35.83
N VAL A 580 -1.54 24.23 -36.40
CA VAL A 580 -2.61 24.74 -37.28
C VAL A 580 -2.05 25.49 -38.50
N ALA A 581 -2.77 25.48 -39.62
CA ALA A 581 -2.47 26.27 -40.82
C ALA A 581 -3.74 26.71 -41.57
N SER A 582 -3.66 27.85 -42.28
CA SER A 582 -4.75 28.41 -43.10
C SER A 582 -4.76 27.84 -44.52
N ASP A 583 -5.94 27.67 -45.12
CA ASP A 583 -6.13 27.29 -46.53
C ASP A 583 -5.55 28.29 -47.53
N THR A 584 -5.79 29.59 -47.33
CA THR A 584 -5.27 30.68 -48.19
C THR A 584 -3.75 30.58 -48.30
N LYS A 585 -3.08 30.41 -47.17
CA LYS A 585 -1.61 30.32 -47.08
C LYS A 585 -1.05 28.94 -47.43
N LEU A 586 -1.87 27.88 -47.42
CA LEU A 586 -1.51 26.60 -48.03
C LEU A 586 -1.45 26.74 -49.55
N ILE A 587 -2.43 27.41 -50.17
CA ILE A 587 -2.50 27.62 -51.62
C ILE A 587 -1.33 28.48 -52.13
N GLU A 588 -0.98 29.57 -51.44
CA GLU A 588 0.19 30.40 -51.77
C GLU A 588 1.50 29.58 -51.80
N TRP A 589 1.71 28.70 -50.81
CA TRP A 589 2.88 27.83 -50.71
C TRP A 589 2.97 26.82 -51.87
N PHE A 590 1.83 26.35 -52.39
CA PHE A 590 1.80 25.47 -53.57
C PHE A 590 2.13 26.20 -54.88
N HIS A 591 1.88 27.51 -54.97
CA HIS A 591 2.03 28.28 -56.22
C HIS A 591 3.40 28.96 -56.37
N ASN A 592 4.12 29.27 -55.28
CA ASN A 592 5.47 29.84 -55.36
C ASN A 592 6.47 29.14 -54.41
N PRO A 593 7.09 28.01 -54.83
CA PRO A 593 8.10 27.35 -54.02
C PRO A 593 9.44 28.11 -53.93
N ARG A 594 9.67 29.18 -54.71
CA ARG A 594 11.02 29.72 -54.95
C ARG A 594 11.45 30.87 -54.02
N GLU A 595 10.56 31.52 -53.29
CA GLU A 595 10.87 32.73 -52.51
C GLU A 595 10.80 32.53 -50.99
N THR A 596 11.37 31.42 -50.51
CA THR A 596 11.84 31.29 -49.11
C THR A 596 13.28 30.81 -49.09
N SER A 597 14.18 31.68 -49.57
CA SER A 597 15.62 31.50 -49.42
C SER A 597 16.00 31.54 -47.93
N SER A 598 16.42 30.42 -47.38
CA SER A 598 17.30 30.45 -46.20
C SER A 598 18.59 31.21 -46.59
N PRO A 599 19.13 32.11 -45.74
CA PRO A 599 20.33 32.85 -46.08
C PRO A 599 21.46 31.91 -46.46
N ARG A 600 22.13 32.18 -47.58
CA ARG A 600 23.35 31.43 -47.93
C ARG A 600 24.38 31.71 -46.83
N TYR A 601 24.87 30.64 -46.21
CA TYR A 601 26.06 30.72 -45.38
C TYR A 601 27.27 30.84 -46.32
N ASP A 602 27.48 32.03 -46.87
CA ASP A 602 28.73 32.32 -47.58
C ASP A 602 29.88 32.30 -46.56
N HIS A 603 30.98 31.69 -46.95
CA HIS A 603 32.15 31.57 -46.09
C HIS A 603 32.83 32.94 -45.94
N ASP A 604 33.08 33.30 -44.67
CA ASP A 604 34.08 34.27 -44.24
C ASP A 604 33.83 35.75 -44.57
N SER A 605 33.15 36.44 -43.66
CA SER A 605 33.35 37.87 -43.35
C SER A 605 32.67 38.19 -42.03
N GLY A 606 33.44 38.48 -40.99
CA GLY A 606 32.90 38.92 -39.70
C GLY A 606 32.45 40.38 -39.76
N HIS A 607 31.15 40.64 -39.74
CA HIS A 607 30.62 41.92 -39.25
C HIS A 607 29.18 41.81 -38.73
N ASP A 608 28.89 42.64 -37.73
CA ASP A 608 27.60 42.75 -37.02
C ASP A 608 26.55 43.47 -37.88
N SER A 609 25.31 42.95 -37.94
CA SER A 609 24.11 43.61 -38.48
C SER A 609 22.83 42.84 -38.11
N GLY A 610 22.32 43.07 -36.90
CA GLY A 610 21.01 42.58 -36.49
C GLY A 610 19.87 43.55 -36.84
N SER A 611 19.15 43.32 -37.94
CA SER A 611 17.87 44.01 -38.22
C SER A 611 16.88 43.29 -39.17
N GLU A 612 17.27 42.20 -39.83
CA GLU A 612 16.46 41.59 -40.90
C GLU A 612 15.61 40.38 -40.45
N ASP A 613 16.01 39.68 -39.38
CA ASP A 613 15.35 38.45 -38.90
C ASP A 613 13.92 38.66 -38.38
N THR A 614 13.59 39.85 -37.87
CA THR A 614 12.30 40.12 -37.20
C THR A 614 11.10 40.16 -38.15
N CYS A 615 11.31 40.44 -39.44
CA CYS A 615 10.23 40.57 -40.42
C CYS A 615 9.77 39.21 -40.95
N TYR A 616 10.67 38.23 -41.06
CA TYR A 616 10.41 36.92 -41.67
C TYR A 616 9.74 35.89 -40.73
N GLU A 617 9.82 36.06 -39.39
CA GLU A 617 9.09 35.18 -38.46
C GLU A 617 7.62 35.58 -38.25
N LEU A 618 7.26 36.84 -38.52
CA LEU A 618 5.88 37.34 -38.43
C LEU A 618 4.97 36.81 -39.55
N SER A 619 5.55 36.35 -40.67
CA SER A 619 4.84 35.92 -41.88
C SER A 619 4.83 34.40 -42.12
N GLN A 620 5.31 33.58 -41.16
CA GLN A 620 5.32 32.12 -41.35
C GLN A 620 3.89 31.55 -41.47
N PRO A 621 3.54 30.82 -42.56
CA PRO A 621 2.16 30.43 -42.89
C PRO A 621 1.65 29.19 -42.12
N PHE A 622 2.24 28.92 -40.96
CA PHE A 622 1.92 27.79 -40.10
C PHE A 622 2.38 28.11 -38.68
N THR A 623 1.53 27.85 -37.68
CA THR A 623 1.96 27.85 -36.29
C THR A 623 2.04 26.40 -35.83
N LEU A 624 3.27 25.90 -35.74
CA LEU A 624 3.57 24.53 -35.36
C LEU A 624 4.58 24.50 -34.21
N LEU A 625 4.31 23.66 -33.22
CA LEU A 625 5.21 23.37 -32.11
C LEU A 625 6.02 22.11 -32.44
N ALA A 626 7.35 22.17 -32.24
CA ALA A 626 8.26 21.10 -32.62
C ALA A 626 8.54 20.14 -31.46
N MET A 627 8.54 18.84 -31.72
CA MET A 627 8.68 17.79 -30.71
C MET A 627 9.34 16.53 -31.26
N GLY A 628 10.12 15.83 -30.44
CA GLY A 628 10.80 14.61 -30.81
C GLY A 628 11.98 14.31 -29.89
N MET A 629 12.52 13.09 -29.95
CA MET A 629 13.60 12.61 -29.07
C MET A 629 13.27 12.80 -27.57
N GLY A 630 12.01 12.56 -27.18
CA GLY A 630 11.50 12.78 -25.82
C GLY A 630 11.44 14.25 -25.36
N LYS A 631 11.59 15.22 -26.28
CA LYS A 631 11.64 16.67 -25.98
C LYS A 631 10.63 17.48 -26.78
N LEU A 632 10.23 18.62 -26.21
CA LEU A 632 9.36 19.63 -26.81
C LEU A 632 10.14 20.95 -26.91
N PHE A 633 10.12 21.61 -28.07
CA PHE A 633 10.92 22.80 -28.37
C PHE A 633 10.01 24.01 -28.60
N ILE A 634 10.16 25.03 -27.75
CA ILE A 634 9.40 26.29 -27.85
C ILE A 634 10.18 27.27 -28.76
N PRO A 635 9.54 27.85 -29.81
CA PRO A 635 10.18 28.85 -30.68
C PRO A 635 10.67 30.11 -29.93
N LYS A 636 11.62 30.84 -30.52
CA LYS A 636 11.93 32.21 -30.08
C LYS A 636 10.73 33.12 -30.39
N ALA A 637 10.57 34.17 -29.58
CA ALA A 637 9.25 34.73 -29.29
C ALA A 637 8.84 35.94 -30.15
N SER A 638 7.52 36.13 -30.28
CA SER A 638 6.91 37.39 -30.73
C SER A 638 6.50 38.28 -29.54
N VAL A 639 7.37 39.23 -29.21
CA VAL A 639 7.13 40.60 -28.67
C VAL A 639 6.37 40.83 -27.34
N THR A 640 5.42 40.00 -26.87
CA THR A 640 4.57 40.35 -25.69
C THR A 640 4.99 39.78 -24.32
N ALA A 641 6.18 39.19 -24.18
CA ALA A 641 6.67 38.70 -22.90
C ALA A 641 7.31 39.83 -22.04
N ALA A 642 6.79 40.03 -20.82
CA ALA A 642 7.41 40.90 -19.83
C ALA A 642 8.83 40.41 -19.43
N PRO A 643 9.77 41.30 -19.09
CA PRO A 643 11.15 40.92 -18.81
C PRO A 643 11.27 40.22 -17.45
N GLY A 644 11.32 38.89 -17.43
CA GLY A 644 11.46 38.16 -16.16
C GLY A 644 11.67 36.64 -16.22
N ASP A 645 11.22 35.94 -17.26
CA ASP A 645 11.30 34.47 -17.29
C ASP A 645 12.06 33.92 -18.51
N HIS A 646 13.25 33.38 -18.23
CA HIS A 646 14.05 32.58 -19.17
C HIS A 646 14.12 31.12 -18.73
N GLY A 647 12.98 30.57 -18.26
CA GLY A 647 12.77 29.15 -18.06
C GLY A 647 13.03 28.31 -19.31
N ASN A 648 13.35 27.03 -19.08
CA ASN A 648 13.81 26.08 -20.10
C ASN A 648 12.95 26.06 -21.38
N ARG A 649 13.53 26.52 -22.50
CA ARG A 649 12.93 26.48 -23.86
C ARG A 649 12.78 25.06 -24.44
N VAL A 650 13.26 24.07 -23.70
CA VAL A 650 13.16 22.63 -24.01
C VAL A 650 12.46 21.97 -22.83
N LEU A 651 11.23 21.52 -23.05
CA LEU A 651 10.43 20.81 -22.06
C LEU A 651 10.51 19.29 -22.31
N PRO A 652 10.27 18.44 -21.28
CA PRO A 652 10.00 17.03 -21.53
C PRO A 652 8.75 16.91 -22.43
N LEU A 653 8.76 15.93 -23.35
CA LEU A 653 7.60 15.66 -24.21
C LEU A 653 6.43 15.14 -23.36
N PRO A 654 5.28 15.85 -23.26
CA PRO A 654 4.08 15.30 -22.64
C PRO A 654 3.56 14.12 -23.48
N GLN A 655 2.77 13.20 -22.88
CA GLN A 655 2.26 12.06 -23.64
C GLN A 655 1.33 12.50 -24.78
N ARG A 656 0.63 13.63 -24.59
CA ARG A 656 -0.30 14.20 -25.56
C ARG A 656 -0.16 15.73 -25.58
N VAL A 657 -0.04 16.32 -26.76
CA VAL A 657 -0.03 17.79 -26.95
C VAL A 657 -1.40 18.24 -27.43
N GLY A 658 -2.07 19.04 -26.61
CA GLY A 658 -3.31 19.74 -26.95
C GLY A 658 -3.04 21.01 -27.74
N VAL A 659 -3.95 21.34 -28.65
CA VAL A 659 -3.96 22.57 -29.45
C VAL A 659 -5.36 23.16 -29.35
N CYS A 660 -5.47 24.41 -28.92
CA CYS A 660 -6.71 25.17 -28.90
C CYS A 660 -6.59 26.34 -29.86
N LEU A 661 -7.45 26.40 -30.88
CA LEU A 661 -7.61 27.56 -31.74
C LEU A 661 -8.76 28.42 -31.23
N ASP A 662 -8.52 29.72 -31.10
CA ASP A 662 -9.53 30.75 -30.89
C ASP A 662 -9.58 31.58 -32.16
N TYR A 663 -10.57 31.29 -33.02
CA TYR A 663 -10.64 31.86 -34.36
C TYR A 663 -10.92 33.36 -34.28
N GLU A 664 -11.90 33.77 -33.47
CA GLU A 664 -12.29 35.17 -33.25
C GLU A 664 -11.17 36.01 -32.62
N ALA A 665 -10.44 35.47 -31.63
CA ALA A 665 -9.33 36.18 -31.01
C ALA A 665 -8.02 36.12 -31.82
N GLY A 666 -7.99 35.39 -32.94
CA GLY A 666 -6.80 35.22 -33.78
C GLY A 666 -5.62 34.60 -33.02
N ARG A 667 -5.87 33.56 -32.20
CA ARG A 667 -4.84 32.98 -31.32
C ARG A 667 -4.88 31.46 -31.26
N VAL A 668 -3.71 30.85 -31.09
CA VAL A 668 -3.55 29.42 -30.85
C VAL A 668 -2.74 29.17 -29.58
N PHE A 669 -3.22 28.22 -28.78
CA PHE A 669 -2.66 27.83 -27.49
C PHE A 669 -2.28 26.34 -27.54
N PHE A 670 -1.13 25.99 -27.00
CA PHE A 670 -0.65 24.62 -26.88
C PHE A 670 -0.64 24.21 -25.42
N TYR A 671 -1.18 23.03 -25.13
CA TYR A 671 -1.33 22.50 -23.78
C TYR A 671 -0.68 21.12 -23.65
N ASP A 672 -0.26 20.78 -22.44
CA ASP A 672 -0.14 19.39 -22.02
C ASP A 672 -1.58 18.86 -21.85
N ALA A 673 -1.98 17.91 -22.69
CA ALA A 673 -3.37 17.42 -22.70
C ALA A 673 -3.68 16.43 -21.56
N ASP A 674 -2.69 16.04 -20.75
CA ASP A 674 -2.88 15.23 -19.55
C ASP A 674 -3.15 16.11 -18.32
N THR A 675 -2.48 17.27 -18.22
CA THR A 675 -2.60 18.20 -17.08
C THR A 675 -3.39 19.48 -17.35
N MET A 676 -3.72 19.76 -18.62
CA MET A 676 -4.22 21.05 -19.16
C MET A 676 -3.32 22.26 -18.83
N ARG A 677 -2.04 22.03 -18.54
CA ARG A 677 -1.06 23.11 -18.38
C ARG A 677 -0.77 23.77 -19.72
N LEU A 678 -0.89 25.10 -19.78
CA LEU A 678 -0.45 25.89 -20.95
C LEU A 678 1.07 25.76 -21.14
N LEU A 679 1.48 25.41 -22.36
CA LEU A 679 2.88 25.23 -22.77
C LEU A 679 3.38 26.40 -23.62
N TYR A 680 2.53 26.91 -24.52
CA TYR A 680 2.88 27.99 -25.45
C TYR A 680 1.61 28.67 -26.01
N GLU A 681 1.67 29.97 -26.30
CA GLU A 681 0.62 30.76 -26.95
C GLU A 681 1.24 31.54 -28.11
N ARG A 682 0.52 31.69 -29.23
CA ARG A 682 0.93 32.53 -30.35
C ARG A 682 -0.27 33.12 -31.09
N GLN A 683 -0.12 34.34 -31.60
CA GLN A 683 -1.09 34.96 -32.50
C GLN A 683 -1.07 34.30 -33.88
N VAL A 684 -2.23 34.14 -34.50
CA VAL A 684 -2.42 33.56 -35.83
C VAL A 684 -3.39 34.40 -36.66
N ASP A 685 -3.15 34.42 -37.97
CA ASP A 685 -4.00 35.08 -38.95
C ASP A 685 -5.13 34.13 -39.37
N CYS A 686 -6.36 34.46 -38.97
CA CYS A 686 -7.59 33.72 -39.25
C CYS A 686 -8.40 34.36 -40.42
N SER A 687 -7.71 34.78 -41.47
CA SER A 687 -8.34 35.31 -42.71
C SER A 687 -8.93 34.24 -43.64
N GLY A 688 -8.68 32.95 -43.36
CA GLY A 688 -9.16 31.80 -44.12
C GLY A 688 -9.44 30.59 -43.23
N THR A 689 -9.89 29.49 -43.82
CA THR A 689 -10.25 28.27 -43.07
C THR A 689 -9.00 27.63 -42.46
N MET A 690 -9.03 27.39 -41.16
CA MET A 690 -7.91 26.87 -40.38
C MET A 690 -8.03 25.35 -40.20
N TYR A 691 -6.96 24.62 -40.52
CA TYR A 691 -6.91 23.15 -40.44
C TYR A 691 -5.88 22.69 -39.41
N PRO A 692 -6.20 21.65 -38.59
CA PRO A 692 -5.20 20.89 -37.86
C PRO A 692 -4.10 20.40 -38.81
N ARG A 693 -2.82 20.67 -38.49
CA ARG A 693 -1.68 20.33 -39.35
C ARG A 693 -0.61 19.55 -38.61
N LEU A 694 -0.11 18.52 -39.30
CA LEU A 694 1.02 17.70 -38.93
C LEU A 694 2.11 17.81 -40.00
N ARG A 695 3.36 17.96 -39.61
CA ARG A 695 4.52 17.95 -40.51
C ARG A 695 5.67 17.15 -39.91
N LEU A 696 6.26 16.27 -40.70
CA LEU A 696 7.31 15.34 -40.30
C LEU A 696 8.63 15.77 -40.96
N HIS A 697 9.76 15.68 -40.24
CA HIS A 697 11.08 16.05 -40.77
C HIS A 697 12.03 14.84 -40.74
N GLY A 698 12.51 14.41 -41.91
CA GLY A 698 13.55 13.39 -42.05
C GLY A 698 14.96 13.99 -42.12
N GLY A 699 15.78 13.75 -41.09
CA GLY A 699 17.18 14.22 -41.01
C GLY A 699 17.35 15.71 -40.70
N ARG A 700 18.46 16.19 -40.10
CA ARG A 700 19.68 15.55 -39.56
C ARG A 700 20.15 16.38 -38.35
N GLY A 701 20.68 15.75 -37.30
CA GLY A 701 21.28 16.42 -36.14
C GLY A 701 22.55 15.67 -35.72
N ARG A 702 23.71 16.32 -35.73
CA ARG A 702 25.02 15.66 -35.60
C ARG A 702 25.37 15.44 -34.12
N ALA A 703 25.30 14.19 -33.64
CA ALA A 703 25.87 13.82 -32.34
C ALA A 703 27.40 13.60 -32.46
N PRO A 704 28.21 14.06 -31.50
CA PRO A 704 29.66 13.83 -31.48
C PRO A 704 29.97 12.43 -30.92
N GLY A 705 29.97 11.42 -31.79
CA GLY A 705 30.29 10.04 -31.43
C GLY A 705 29.74 9.07 -32.48
N GLY A 706 30.62 8.39 -33.21
CA GLY A 706 30.23 7.59 -34.36
C GLY A 706 29.64 6.23 -33.98
N ALA A 707 28.34 6.03 -34.24
CA ALA A 707 27.73 4.72 -34.43
C ALA A 707 26.46 4.89 -35.29
N TYR A 708 26.41 4.24 -36.46
CA TYR A 708 25.23 4.24 -37.33
C TYR A 708 24.32 3.05 -36.98
N HIS A 709 23.33 3.27 -36.11
CA HIS A 709 22.17 2.38 -36.04
C HIS A 709 21.00 2.97 -36.81
N GLY A 710 20.60 2.30 -37.88
CA GLY A 710 19.44 2.66 -38.68
C GLY A 710 18.13 2.34 -37.96
N GLN A 711 17.68 3.23 -37.09
CA GLN A 711 16.29 3.27 -36.66
C GLN A 711 15.49 4.09 -37.69
N ALA A 712 14.58 3.41 -38.40
CA ALA A 712 13.53 4.11 -39.11
C ALA A 712 12.70 4.88 -38.07
N ALA A 713 12.53 6.19 -38.27
CA ALA A 713 11.71 7.01 -37.39
C ALA A 713 10.23 6.71 -37.66
N VAL A 714 9.72 5.63 -37.06
CA VAL A 714 8.28 5.34 -37.04
C VAL A 714 7.63 6.44 -36.22
N LEU A 715 6.94 7.33 -36.92
CA LEU A 715 6.36 8.55 -36.39
C LEU A 715 4.84 8.35 -36.27
N HIS A 716 4.40 7.50 -35.33
CA HIS A 716 2.97 7.23 -35.17
C HIS A 716 2.28 8.38 -34.42
N VAL A 717 1.50 9.18 -35.16
CA VAL A 717 0.75 10.33 -34.62
C VAL A 717 -0.74 10.07 -34.71
N ARG A 718 -1.43 10.00 -33.56
CA ARG A 718 -2.88 9.72 -33.50
C ARG A 718 -3.68 10.95 -33.09
N ALA A 719 -4.76 11.22 -33.82
CA ALA A 719 -5.78 12.18 -33.43
C ALA A 719 -6.61 11.62 -32.26
N ALA A 720 -6.89 12.45 -31.25
CA ALA A 720 -7.68 12.05 -30.09
C ALA A 720 -9.16 11.75 -30.44
N HIS A 721 -9.49 10.50 -30.72
CA HIS A 721 -10.87 10.08 -30.97
C HIS A 721 -11.69 10.06 -29.68
N VAL A 722 -12.85 10.73 -29.67
CA VAL A 722 -13.88 10.57 -28.62
C VAL A 722 -14.61 9.26 -28.89
N PRO A 723 -14.54 8.22 -28.05
CA PRO A 723 -15.25 6.98 -28.31
C PRO A 723 -16.77 7.25 -28.22
N ARG A 724 -17.50 7.02 -29.32
CA ARG A 724 -18.97 6.93 -29.24
C ARG A 724 -19.30 5.64 -28.49
N CYS A 725 -19.82 5.75 -27.28
CA CYS A 725 -20.28 4.59 -26.52
C CYS A 725 -21.43 3.91 -27.26
N VAL A 726 -21.19 2.69 -27.75
CA VAL A 726 -22.24 1.67 -27.85
C VAL A 726 -22.32 1.02 -26.48
N PRO A 727 -23.48 0.96 -25.80
CA PRO A 727 -23.58 0.34 -24.50
C PRO A 727 -23.20 -1.14 -24.61
N SER A 728 -22.19 -1.55 -23.83
CA SER A 728 -21.79 -2.95 -23.71
C SER A 728 -22.90 -3.72 -22.99
N LEU A 729 -23.67 -4.52 -23.74
CA LEU A 729 -24.51 -5.55 -23.15
C LEU A 729 -23.62 -6.49 -22.32
N PRO A 730 -23.99 -6.81 -21.06
CA PRO A 730 -23.15 -7.61 -20.18
C PRO A 730 -23.00 -9.03 -20.75
N SER A 731 -21.75 -9.45 -20.94
CA SER A 731 -21.35 -10.76 -21.46
C SER A 731 -21.46 -11.88 -20.41
N THR A 732 -22.58 -11.93 -19.69
CA THR A 732 -22.89 -12.96 -18.68
C THR A 732 -24.39 -13.30 -18.67
N CYS A 733 -24.90 -13.81 -19.78
CA CYS A 733 -26.22 -14.44 -19.85
C CYS A 733 -26.09 -15.92 -20.29
N SER A 734 -25.58 -16.75 -19.39
CA SER A 734 -25.66 -18.20 -19.54
C SER A 734 -27.08 -18.69 -19.23
N LEU A 735 -27.89 -18.90 -20.27
CA LEU A 735 -28.91 -19.96 -20.32
C LEU A 735 -29.87 -20.12 -19.12
N ALA A 736 -30.49 -19.05 -18.62
CA ALA A 736 -31.76 -19.14 -17.85
C ALA A 736 -32.47 -17.79 -17.66
N HIS A 737 -33.16 -17.27 -18.68
CA HIS A 737 -34.37 -16.43 -18.49
C HIS A 737 -35.07 -16.17 -19.83
N LEU A 738 -35.77 -17.20 -20.33
CA LEU A 738 -36.63 -17.09 -21.51
C LEU A 738 -38.00 -17.68 -21.16
N LEU A 739 -38.73 -16.97 -20.30
CA LEU A 739 -40.18 -17.10 -20.08
C LEU A 739 -40.69 -15.93 -19.20
N LEU A 740 -41.93 -15.50 -19.46
CA LEU A 740 -42.77 -14.59 -18.67
C LEU A 740 -42.32 -13.11 -18.55
N LEU A 741 -42.68 -12.31 -19.56
CA LEU A 741 -43.48 -11.09 -19.36
C LEU A 741 -44.20 -10.73 -20.68
N ALA A 742 -45.35 -11.36 -20.92
CA ALA A 742 -46.33 -10.92 -21.90
C ALA A 742 -47.53 -10.35 -21.14
N SER A 743 -47.69 -9.02 -21.15
CA SER A 743 -48.88 -8.37 -20.60
C SER A 743 -50.09 -8.64 -21.51
N PRO A 744 -51.29 -8.88 -20.95
CA PRO A 744 -52.50 -9.09 -21.74
C PRO A 744 -53.06 -7.75 -22.26
N CYS A 745 -53.23 -7.63 -23.57
CA CYS A 745 -54.27 -6.78 -24.14
C CYS A 745 -55.51 -7.63 -24.42
N GLU A 746 -56.68 -7.07 -24.16
CA GLU A 746 -57.97 -7.76 -24.28
C GLU A 746 -58.41 -7.98 -25.74
N ASN A 747 -59.36 -8.91 -25.91
CA ASN A 747 -60.26 -9.10 -27.07
C ASN A 747 -59.67 -9.72 -28.36
N GLY A 748 -59.96 -11.02 -28.56
CA GLY A 748 -59.85 -11.70 -29.86
C GLY A 748 -60.25 -13.18 -29.79
N ARG A 749 -61.29 -13.60 -30.53
CA ARG A 749 -61.79 -14.99 -30.58
C ARG A 749 -60.98 -15.88 -31.55
N PHE A 750 -61.17 -17.20 -31.40
CA PHE A 750 -60.71 -18.31 -32.28
C PHE A 750 -59.19 -18.57 -32.27
N GLY A 751 -58.68 -19.80 -32.42
CA GLY A 751 -59.34 -21.11 -32.49
C GLY A 751 -58.34 -22.22 -32.87
N SER A 752 -58.49 -23.43 -32.30
CA SER A 752 -57.95 -24.73 -32.77
C SER A 752 -56.54 -24.83 -33.40
N GLY A 753 -55.59 -25.32 -32.60
CA GLY A 753 -54.64 -26.42 -32.91
C GLY A 753 -53.68 -26.37 -34.11
N LEU A 754 -52.41 -26.74 -33.88
CA LEU A 754 -51.65 -27.77 -34.61
C LEU A 754 -50.27 -28.04 -33.97
N THR A 755 -49.62 -29.12 -34.39
CA THR A 755 -48.55 -29.83 -33.65
C THR A 755 -47.11 -29.51 -34.07
N VAL A 756 -46.17 -29.83 -33.19
CA VAL A 756 -44.71 -29.71 -33.38
C VAL A 756 -44.17 -30.74 -34.37
N SER A 757 -43.80 -30.29 -35.57
CA SER A 757 -42.85 -31.00 -36.46
C SER A 757 -42.46 -30.12 -37.66
N ASP A 758 -41.36 -29.35 -37.56
CA ASP A 758 -40.42 -29.05 -38.66
C ASP A 758 -39.43 -27.93 -38.28
N LEU A 759 -38.28 -28.30 -37.70
CA LEU A 759 -37.09 -27.45 -37.65
C LEU A 759 -35.84 -28.28 -37.31
N LYS A 760 -35.37 -29.04 -38.31
CA LYS A 760 -34.10 -29.76 -38.26
C LYS A 760 -33.33 -29.60 -39.57
N ARG A 761 -32.68 -28.45 -39.79
CA ARG A 761 -31.52 -28.30 -40.69
C ARG A 761 -30.78 -26.97 -40.52
N ASN A 762 -29.49 -27.03 -40.86
CA ASN A 762 -28.57 -25.91 -41.13
C ASN A 762 -28.00 -25.12 -39.93
N THR A 763 -27.16 -25.80 -39.15
CA THR A 763 -25.92 -25.21 -38.62
C THR A 763 -24.74 -25.64 -39.50
N CYS A 764 -24.13 -24.70 -40.24
CA CYS A 764 -22.73 -24.80 -40.69
C CYS A 764 -22.21 -23.49 -41.30
N ASN A 765 -20.90 -23.25 -41.13
CA ASN A 765 -20.08 -22.14 -41.65
C ASN A 765 -20.46 -20.76 -41.10
N THR A 766 -19.59 -20.01 -40.41
CA THR A 766 -18.18 -19.72 -40.74
C THR A 766 -17.32 -19.48 -39.50
N THR A 767 -16.04 -19.83 -39.59
CA THR A 767 -14.93 -19.28 -38.77
C THR A 767 -14.14 -18.26 -39.57
#